data_AF-A0A2U9AYE3-F1
#
_entry.id   AF-A0A2U9AYE3-F1
#
_cell.length_a   1.000
_cell.length_b   1.000
_cell.length_c   1.000
_cell.angle_alpha   90.00
_cell.angle_beta   90.00
_cell.angle_gamma   90.00
#
_symmetry.space_group_name_H-M   'P 1'
#
loop_
_entity.id
_entity.type
_entity.pdbx_description
1 polymer ?
#
loop_
_entity_poly.entity_id
_entity_poly.type
_entity_poly.pdbx_seq_one_letter_code
_entity_poly.pdbx_strand_id
1 'polypeptide(L)'
;MCVMNMHSFSGVSNDACGLFNSIFRARAAVSSTQDISYWRANLPWLYYGDEPGLASRVLQTDPIPIGFSFRGRNKNTDIKLLAAVYNVRGEFLRWEQIGGDNLQLCPETATKQAAAYSFGTAYKESCDLSVAELLVTHPEPLFYDVFMDLGGEEDRKLLPLPTLVYNQQYNGRFINQESMKNWYLSRRMFLVDTLGGREKSVSSQPKVIRVASSVKIKFQLVPRTLEGQVFPPLMIVTYTDVPITDVNTQTVSTTFSMEYEMDQSEARVKTDTALGVLGGVAVLYSLLKTVSWKRRIASPLIDAGTMLKFLLFYAGDLANVFFAVTVGTGLYWLIFYKAQQFVSVLLPLPAQEEKFVTYIGCAFTLKAVQFLHKLMLQVSVDVFLIDWERPRSKANRTVQATGEPKRDPSPVSIWRTYFVANEWNEIQAIRKISPTFQIMAVLFFLEVLGFSNLALRDPWPTLVRSSQAYTPSYSLTLRYGLAATLWLCIGLLQVIFFTVFYEHFVEDKIRQFVDLCSISNISVLLLSQRCFGYYIHGRSVHGHADTNMEEMNNNLKREAESLCGQRGLLPNTDVQTFQVSLTNRLRSQYDRIREPLSRRNGPSRLIDASTANPFEQNTRAYHTMNHFLGSIIDHAHPDMDYIVKDKLMFERVIGMEFLEPSEKSIFYNDEAHSFSDVLFYGNEATLLIFDTLFFCVVDLGSQSFVLAAVLTYVQQMIFRLIRNFFGRKNLVNKTLVDERFLI
;
A
#
# COMPACT_ATOMS: atom_id res chain seq x y z
N MET A 1 -11.01 -52.29 14.90
CA MET A 1 -9.61 -52.70 14.68
C MET A 1 -8.95 -52.04 13.47
N CYS A 2 -9.34 -52.29 12.20
CA CYS A 2 -8.67 -51.61 11.07
C CYS A 2 -8.74 -50.07 11.18
N VAL A 3 -9.88 -49.49 11.56
CA VAL A 3 -10.03 -48.03 11.76
C VAL A 3 -8.93 -47.41 12.64
N MET A 4 -8.48 -48.11 13.69
CA MET A 4 -7.40 -47.65 14.59
C MET A 4 -6.02 -47.68 13.93
N ASN A 5 -5.81 -48.58 12.96
CA ASN A 5 -4.57 -48.73 12.19
C ASN A 5 -4.58 -47.98 10.85
N MET A 6 -5.66 -47.25 10.50
CA MET A 6 -5.74 -46.60 9.18
C MET A 6 -4.66 -45.55 8.92
N HIS A 7 -4.02 -45.03 9.98
CA HIS A 7 -2.88 -44.11 9.89
C HIS A 7 -1.56 -44.80 9.51
N SER A 8 -1.43 -46.12 9.62
CA SER A 8 -0.22 -46.85 9.21
C SER A 8 -0.56 -48.31 8.90
N PHE A 9 -0.51 -48.68 7.61
CA PHE A 9 -0.73 -50.07 7.19
C PHE A 9 0.15 -50.44 5.99
N SER A 10 0.42 -51.73 5.83
CA SER A 10 1.14 -52.28 4.68
C SER A 10 0.22 -53.24 3.91
N GLY A 11 0.38 -53.30 2.59
CA GLY A 11 -0.30 -54.32 1.77
C GLY A 11 0.17 -55.76 2.06
N VAL A 12 1.25 -55.92 2.84
CA VAL A 12 1.91 -57.20 3.16
C VAL A 12 1.82 -57.53 4.66
N SER A 13 1.32 -56.61 5.50
CA SER A 13 1.22 -56.85 6.95
C SER A 13 0.03 -57.74 7.32
N ASN A 14 0.25 -58.65 8.27
CA ASN A 14 -0.82 -59.45 8.92
C ASN A 14 -1.60 -58.64 9.97
N ASP A 15 -1.75 -57.34 9.77
CA ASP A 15 -2.47 -56.45 10.68
C ASP A 15 -3.97 -56.40 10.31
N ALA A 16 -4.78 -55.78 11.17
CA ALA A 16 -6.23 -55.74 10.98
C ALA A 16 -6.67 -55.07 9.67
N CYS A 17 -5.90 -54.08 9.17
CA CYS A 17 -6.17 -53.47 7.86
C CYS A 17 -5.70 -54.32 6.69
N GLY A 18 -4.56 -54.99 6.80
CA GLY A 18 -4.13 -55.99 5.80
C GLY A 18 -5.16 -57.10 5.62
N LEU A 19 -5.71 -57.64 6.71
CA LEU A 19 -6.78 -58.65 6.67
C LEU A 19 -8.07 -58.09 6.06
N PHE A 20 -8.46 -56.86 6.41
CA PHE A 20 -9.63 -56.23 5.78
C PHE A 20 -9.44 -56.09 4.26
N ASN A 21 -8.26 -55.61 3.83
CA ASN A 21 -7.94 -55.41 2.41
C ASN A 21 -7.89 -56.73 1.63
N SER A 22 -7.39 -57.82 2.22
CA SER A 22 -7.39 -59.14 1.57
C SER A 22 -8.82 -59.66 1.36
N ILE A 23 -9.69 -59.53 2.36
CA ILE A 23 -11.11 -59.90 2.26
C ILE A 23 -11.83 -59.00 1.24
N PHE A 24 -11.55 -57.70 1.27
CA PHE A 24 -12.14 -56.71 0.37
C PHE A 24 -11.80 -57.01 -1.10
N ARG A 25 -10.54 -57.32 -1.40
CA ARG A 25 -10.08 -57.71 -2.74
C ARG A 25 -10.65 -59.06 -3.17
N ALA A 26 -10.72 -60.04 -2.28
CA ALA A 26 -11.31 -61.35 -2.58
C ALA A 26 -12.80 -61.27 -2.93
N ARG A 27 -13.51 -60.26 -2.42
CA ARG A 27 -14.93 -59.99 -2.73
C ARG A 27 -15.15 -59.06 -3.93
N ALA A 28 -14.13 -58.75 -4.71
CA ALA A 28 -14.27 -57.84 -5.86
C ALA A 28 -15.28 -58.32 -6.91
N ALA A 29 -15.48 -59.64 -7.04
CA ALA A 29 -16.44 -60.25 -7.97
C ALA A 29 -17.91 -60.22 -7.47
N VAL A 30 -18.16 -59.79 -6.23
CA VAL A 30 -19.50 -59.66 -5.63
C VAL A 30 -20.08 -58.29 -5.96
N SER A 31 -21.41 -58.18 -6.06
CA SER A 31 -22.12 -56.92 -6.37
C SER A 31 -21.71 -55.77 -5.43
N SER A 32 -21.62 -54.56 -5.99
CA SER A 32 -21.48 -53.32 -5.24
C SER A 32 -22.78 -52.89 -4.55
N THR A 33 -22.66 -52.08 -3.51
CA THR A 33 -23.79 -51.49 -2.79
C THR A 33 -24.00 -50.06 -3.30
N GLN A 34 -25.25 -49.69 -3.62
CA GLN A 34 -25.64 -48.33 -4.04
C GLN A 34 -24.84 -47.80 -5.25
N ASP A 35 -24.49 -48.68 -6.21
CA ASP A 35 -23.67 -48.36 -7.41
C ASP A 35 -22.26 -47.80 -7.11
N ILE A 36 -21.77 -47.93 -5.87
CA ILE A 36 -20.42 -47.53 -5.48
C ILE A 36 -19.47 -48.73 -5.64
N SER A 37 -18.59 -48.69 -6.65
CA SER A 37 -17.70 -49.80 -7.02
C SER A 37 -16.78 -50.30 -5.89
N TYR A 38 -16.39 -49.41 -4.98
CA TYR A 38 -15.55 -49.71 -3.82
C TYR A 38 -16.37 -49.92 -2.52
N TRP A 39 -17.69 -50.04 -2.60
CA TRP A 39 -18.54 -50.48 -1.50
C TRP A 39 -19.05 -51.91 -1.75
N ARG A 40 -18.30 -52.90 -1.27
CA ARG A 40 -18.63 -54.33 -1.46
C ARG A 40 -19.80 -54.75 -0.58
N ALA A 41 -20.70 -55.57 -1.10
CA ALA A 41 -21.81 -56.12 -0.33
C ALA A 41 -21.33 -56.85 0.94
N ASN A 42 -22.04 -56.64 2.05
CA ASN A 42 -21.75 -57.22 3.37
C ASN A 42 -20.36 -56.86 3.94
N LEU A 43 -19.74 -55.77 3.47
CA LEU A 43 -18.54 -55.19 4.06
C LEU A 43 -18.76 -53.70 4.37
N PRO A 44 -18.20 -53.19 5.48
CA PRO A 44 -18.23 -51.76 5.75
C PRO A 44 -17.39 -51.01 4.71
N TRP A 45 -17.91 -49.89 4.23
CA TRP A 45 -17.16 -49.00 3.35
C TRP A 45 -16.16 -48.16 4.15
N LEU A 46 -14.86 -48.44 3.97
CA LEU A 46 -13.78 -47.76 4.71
C LEU A 46 -12.91 -46.83 3.85
N TYR A 47 -12.75 -47.11 2.55
CA TYR A 47 -11.86 -46.38 1.65
C TYR A 47 -12.55 -45.98 0.34
N TYR A 48 -12.17 -44.84 -0.24
CA TYR A 48 -12.67 -44.39 -1.53
C TYR A 48 -11.78 -44.91 -2.67
N GLY A 49 -11.80 -46.23 -2.86
CA GLY A 49 -11.06 -46.91 -3.93
C GLY A 49 -10.22 -48.08 -3.46
N ASP A 50 -9.83 -48.92 -4.43
CA ASP A 50 -9.08 -50.14 -4.20
C ASP A 50 -7.57 -49.89 -4.00
N GLU A 51 -7.07 -48.73 -4.47
CA GLU A 51 -5.68 -48.28 -4.38
C GLU A 51 -5.58 -46.75 -4.16
N PRO A 52 -4.44 -46.25 -3.63
CA PRO A 52 -4.16 -44.82 -3.55
C PRO A 52 -4.24 -44.11 -4.91
N GLY A 53 -4.63 -42.84 -4.91
CA GLY A 53 -4.60 -41.96 -6.08
C GLY A 53 -5.92 -41.71 -6.80
N LEU A 54 -7.03 -42.22 -6.27
CA LEU A 54 -8.38 -41.99 -6.79
C LEU A 54 -9.06 -40.73 -6.21
N ALA A 55 -8.36 -39.95 -5.39
CA ALA A 55 -8.92 -38.80 -4.66
C ALA A 55 -9.52 -37.72 -5.56
N SER A 56 -8.94 -37.44 -6.73
CA SER A 56 -9.45 -36.42 -7.66
C SER A 56 -10.85 -36.75 -8.19
N ARG A 57 -11.15 -38.04 -8.40
CA ARG A 57 -12.48 -38.48 -8.87
C ARG A 57 -13.57 -38.23 -7.84
N VAL A 58 -13.22 -38.29 -6.56
CA VAL A 58 -14.17 -38.09 -5.46
C VAL A 58 -14.37 -36.60 -5.18
N LEU A 59 -13.28 -35.82 -5.24
CA LEU A 59 -13.26 -34.45 -4.74
C LEU A 59 -13.40 -33.39 -5.84
N GLN A 60 -13.36 -33.75 -7.13
CA GLN A 60 -13.36 -32.76 -8.23
C GLN A 60 -14.25 -33.14 -9.42
N THR A 61 -14.96 -34.27 -9.38
CA THR A 61 -15.80 -34.71 -10.50
C THR A 61 -17.21 -34.15 -10.41
N ASP A 62 -17.93 -34.42 -9.32
CA ASP A 62 -19.33 -34.04 -9.18
C ASP A 62 -19.51 -32.99 -8.08
N PRO A 63 -20.00 -31.79 -8.40
CA PRO A 63 -20.41 -30.79 -7.41
C PRO A 63 -21.53 -31.30 -6.52
N ILE A 64 -21.62 -30.78 -5.30
CA ILE A 64 -22.79 -31.04 -4.46
C ILE A 64 -24.01 -30.28 -5.00
N PRO A 65 -25.22 -30.83 -4.88
CA PRO A 65 -26.44 -30.18 -5.41
C PRO A 65 -26.89 -28.95 -4.61
N ILE A 66 -26.23 -28.65 -3.47
CA ILE A 66 -26.53 -27.48 -2.64
C ILE A 66 -25.62 -26.32 -3.02
N GLY A 67 -26.24 -25.17 -3.31
CA GLY A 67 -25.55 -23.88 -3.43
C GLY A 67 -25.53 -23.10 -2.12
N PHE A 68 -24.41 -22.41 -1.85
CA PHE A 68 -24.27 -21.48 -0.73
C PHE A 68 -24.50 -20.03 -1.17
N SER A 69 -25.17 -19.26 -0.30
CA SER A 69 -25.51 -17.87 -0.56
C SER A 69 -25.49 -17.06 0.73
N PHE A 70 -24.80 -15.91 0.72
CA PHE A 70 -24.65 -15.05 1.89
C PHE A 70 -25.82 -14.10 2.11
N ARG A 71 -26.58 -13.76 1.05
CA ARG A 71 -27.63 -12.73 1.07
C ARG A 71 -28.82 -13.09 0.18
N GLY A 72 -29.91 -12.34 0.34
CA GLY A 72 -31.11 -12.45 -0.50
C GLY A 72 -32.10 -13.52 0.00
N ARG A 73 -33.13 -13.79 -0.81
CA ARG A 73 -34.22 -14.73 -0.47
C ARG A 73 -33.74 -16.17 -0.34
N ASN A 74 -32.68 -16.53 -1.05
CA ASN A 74 -32.10 -17.88 -1.07
C ASN A 74 -30.89 -18.00 -0.14
N LYS A 75 -30.80 -17.18 0.92
CA LYS A 75 -29.69 -17.22 1.86
C LYS A 75 -29.54 -18.63 2.42
N ASN A 76 -28.36 -19.20 2.22
CA ASN A 76 -27.99 -20.52 2.72
C ASN A 76 -26.52 -20.49 3.14
N THR A 77 -26.30 -20.41 4.46
CA THR A 77 -24.96 -20.36 5.06
C THR A 77 -24.72 -21.51 6.02
N ASP A 78 -25.72 -22.35 6.28
CA ASP A 78 -25.66 -23.33 7.35
C ASP A 78 -25.07 -24.64 6.82
N ILE A 79 -23.96 -25.05 7.43
CA ILE A 79 -23.31 -26.33 7.14
C ILE A 79 -23.91 -27.37 8.10
N LYS A 80 -24.75 -28.26 7.58
CA LYS A 80 -25.36 -29.34 8.36
C LYS A 80 -24.54 -30.61 8.23
N LEU A 81 -23.83 -30.96 9.30
CA LEU A 81 -23.03 -32.19 9.40
C LEU A 81 -23.62 -33.16 10.42
N LEU A 82 -23.59 -34.45 10.11
CA LEU A 82 -24.04 -35.55 10.96
C LEU A 82 -22.93 -36.59 11.05
N ALA A 83 -22.77 -37.22 12.21
CA ALA A 83 -21.90 -38.38 12.37
C ALA A 83 -22.73 -39.63 12.69
N ALA A 84 -22.43 -40.74 12.02
CA ALA A 84 -22.78 -42.06 12.54
C ALA A 84 -21.66 -42.50 13.49
N VAL A 85 -22.01 -42.74 14.75
CA VAL A 85 -21.06 -43.08 15.81
C VAL A 85 -21.06 -44.59 16.04
N TYR A 86 -19.87 -45.18 16.05
CA TYR A 86 -19.67 -46.60 16.30
C TYR A 86 -18.71 -46.81 17.48
N ASN A 87 -18.92 -47.88 18.23
CA ASN A 87 -17.95 -48.29 19.25
C ASN A 87 -16.77 -49.07 18.64
N VAL A 88 -15.80 -49.41 19.48
CA VAL A 88 -14.60 -50.18 19.09
C VAL A 88 -14.93 -51.54 18.45
N ARG A 89 -16.05 -52.13 18.86
CA ARG A 89 -16.55 -53.43 18.38
C ARG A 89 -17.23 -53.33 17.01
N GLY A 90 -17.49 -52.12 16.53
CA GLY A 90 -18.14 -51.85 15.24
C GLY A 90 -19.66 -51.78 15.31
N GLU A 91 -20.25 -51.80 16.51
CA GLU A 91 -21.69 -51.64 16.71
C GLU A 91 -22.06 -50.17 16.52
N PHE A 92 -23.15 -49.93 15.78
CA PHE A 92 -23.72 -48.60 15.63
C PHE A 92 -24.35 -48.16 16.96
N LEU A 93 -23.97 -46.97 17.44
CA LEU A 93 -24.49 -46.41 18.68
C LEU A 93 -25.63 -45.44 18.40
N ARG A 94 -25.36 -44.38 17.61
CA ARG A 94 -26.32 -43.30 17.35
C ARG A 94 -25.94 -42.47 16.13
N TRP A 95 -26.92 -41.74 15.63
CA TRP A 95 -26.72 -40.55 14.81
C TRP A 95 -26.49 -39.35 15.72
N GLU A 96 -25.49 -38.54 15.41
CA GLU A 96 -25.10 -37.41 16.23
C GLU A 96 -24.97 -36.16 15.34
N GLN A 97 -25.68 -35.09 15.68
CA GLN A 97 -25.55 -33.82 14.99
C GLN A 97 -24.20 -33.20 15.37
N ILE A 98 -23.40 -32.86 14.37
CA ILE A 98 -22.14 -32.15 14.60
C ILE A 98 -22.47 -30.67 14.82
N GLY A 99 -22.02 -30.11 15.95
CA GLY A 99 -22.36 -28.75 16.36
C GLY A 99 -22.32 -28.48 17.86
N GLY A 100 -22.49 -29.51 18.71
CA GLY A 100 -22.36 -29.38 20.18
C GLY A 100 -21.30 -30.34 20.73
N ASP A 101 -20.10 -29.84 21.03
CA ASP A 101 -18.97 -30.54 21.67
C ASP A 101 -18.48 -31.89 21.07
N ASN A 102 -19.01 -32.33 19.92
CA ASN A 102 -18.79 -33.70 19.43
C ASN A 102 -17.52 -33.90 18.57
N LEU A 103 -17.17 -32.90 17.75
CA LEU A 103 -16.01 -32.97 16.83
C LEU A 103 -14.91 -31.95 17.20
N GLN A 104 -15.27 -30.93 17.97
CA GLN A 104 -14.38 -29.91 18.48
C GLN A 104 -13.99 -30.31 19.91
N LEU A 105 -12.72 -30.68 20.12
CA LEU A 105 -12.23 -31.08 21.43
C LEU A 105 -11.98 -29.89 22.37
N CYS A 106 -11.87 -28.67 21.83
CA CYS A 106 -11.59 -27.48 22.62
C CYS A 106 -12.85 -26.96 23.33
N PRO A 107 -12.79 -26.75 24.66
CA PRO A 107 -13.93 -26.22 25.41
C PRO A 107 -14.11 -24.74 25.07
N GLU A 108 -15.23 -24.40 24.42
CA GLU A 108 -15.61 -23.02 24.13
C GLU A 108 -17.13 -22.84 24.25
N THR A 109 -17.58 -21.60 24.28
CA THR A 109 -19.01 -21.28 24.27
C THR A 109 -19.69 -21.84 23.01
N ALA A 110 -20.88 -22.43 23.17
CA ALA A 110 -21.65 -23.00 22.06
C ALA A 110 -21.87 -22.01 20.91
N THR A 111 -21.98 -20.70 21.21
CA THR A 111 -22.11 -19.63 20.21
C THR A 111 -20.87 -19.49 19.33
N LYS A 112 -19.66 -19.61 19.90
CA LYS A 112 -18.42 -19.54 19.13
C LYS A 112 -18.19 -20.82 18.34
N GLN A 113 -18.40 -21.99 18.95
CA GLN A 113 -18.27 -23.27 18.25
C GLN A 113 -19.24 -23.39 17.07
N ALA A 114 -20.47 -22.85 17.20
CA ALA A 114 -21.45 -22.81 16.12
C ALA A 114 -20.98 -21.98 14.92
N ALA A 115 -20.10 -20.98 15.11
CA ALA A 115 -19.58 -20.15 14.02
C ALA A 115 -18.77 -20.97 13.00
N ALA A 116 -18.18 -22.10 13.41
CA ALA A 116 -17.51 -23.03 12.51
C ALA A 116 -18.42 -23.56 11.41
N TYR A 117 -19.71 -23.74 11.70
CA TYR A 117 -20.68 -24.31 10.76
C TYR A 117 -21.40 -23.24 9.94
N SER A 118 -20.91 -21.99 9.97
CA SER A 118 -21.35 -20.92 9.07
C SER A 118 -20.41 -20.81 7.87
N PHE A 119 -20.88 -21.22 6.70
CA PHE A 119 -20.13 -21.18 5.45
C PHE A 119 -19.51 -19.80 5.18
N GLY A 120 -18.25 -19.80 4.74
CA GLY A 120 -17.47 -18.59 4.45
C GLY A 120 -16.73 -17.98 5.64
N THR A 121 -17.00 -18.41 6.88
CA THR A 121 -16.32 -17.92 8.09
C THR A 121 -15.07 -18.75 8.37
N ALA A 122 -13.88 -18.16 8.24
CA ALA A 122 -12.62 -18.86 8.53
C ALA A 122 -12.47 -19.14 10.04
N TYR A 123 -12.94 -20.31 10.46
CA TYR A 123 -12.90 -20.76 11.85
C TYR A 123 -11.60 -21.49 12.14
N LYS A 124 -10.96 -21.17 13.26
CA LYS A 124 -9.80 -21.87 13.77
C LYS A 124 -9.77 -21.74 15.28
N GLU A 125 -9.83 -22.88 15.96
CA GLU A 125 -9.75 -22.98 17.41
C GLU A 125 -8.60 -23.92 17.77
N SER A 126 -7.77 -23.53 18.74
CA SER A 126 -6.61 -24.29 19.19
C SER A 126 -6.51 -24.22 20.71
N CYS A 127 -6.31 -25.37 21.36
CA CYS A 127 -6.21 -25.48 22.82
C CYS A 127 -5.29 -26.64 23.22
N ASP A 128 -4.84 -26.61 24.48
CA ASP A 128 -4.07 -27.69 25.10
C ASP A 128 -4.95 -28.46 26.08
N LEU A 129 -5.06 -29.78 25.87
CA LEU A 129 -5.89 -30.66 26.68
C LEU A 129 -5.04 -31.49 27.64
N SER A 130 -5.50 -31.67 28.87
CA SER A 130 -4.82 -32.52 29.85
C SER A 130 -4.94 -33.99 29.47
N VAL A 131 -3.82 -34.73 29.53
CA VAL A 131 -3.84 -36.19 29.31
C VAL A 131 -4.71 -36.91 30.35
N ALA A 132 -4.68 -36.45 31.62
CA ALA A 132 -5.52 -37.00 32.68
C ALA A 132 -7.01 -36.90 32.35
N GLU A 133 -7.45 -35.74 31.86
CA GLU A 133 -8.83 -35.49 31.46
C GLU A 133 -9.24 -36.35 30.26
N LEU A 134 -8.37 -36.46 29.24
CA LEU A 134 -8.62 -37.29 28.07
C LEU A 134 -8.83 -38.77 28.43
N LEU A 135 -8.07 -39.30 29.38
CA LEU A 135 -8.21 -40.69 29.85
C LEU A 135 -9.55 -40.95 30.57
N VAL A 136 -10.09 -39.94 31.25
CA VAL A 136 -11.38 -40.04 31.97
C VAL A 136 -12.55 -39.84 31.00
N THR A 137 -12.49 -38.82 30.15
CA THR A 137 -13.57 -38.45 29.24
C THR A 137 -13.69 -39.41 28.05
N HIS A 138 -12.57 -40.00 27.60
CA HIS A 138 -12.52 -40.93 26.46
C HIS A 138 -11.92 -42.29 26.86
N PRO A 139 -12.63 -43.11 27.66
CA PRO A 139 -12.12 -44.39 28.14
C PRO A 139 -11.96 -45.45 27.04
N GLU A 140 -12.78 -45.36 25.98
CA GLU A 140 -12.69 -46.16 24.76
C GLU A 140 -12.83 -45.26 23.52
N PRO A 141 -12.14 -45.55 22.40
CA PRO A 141 -12.27 -44.77 21.18
C PRO A 141 -13.66 -44.92 20.53
N LEU A 142 -14.24 -43.80 20.13
CA LEU A 142 -15.43 -43.75 19.28
C LEU A 142 -15.04 -43.49 17.84
N PHE A 143 -15.68 -44.19 16.89
CA PHE A 143 -15.48 -43.99 15.46
C PHE A 143 -16.62 -43.16 14.88
N TYR A 144 -16.25 -42.06 14.22
CA TYR A 144 -17.15 -41.14 13.55
C TYR A 144 -17.08 -41.35 12.04
N ASP A 145 -18.22 -41.63 11.42
CA ASP A 145 -18.42 -41.61 9.97
C ASP A 145 -19.25 -40.37 9.64
N VAL A 146 -18.63 -39.35 9.03
CA VAL A 146 -19.21 -38.01 8.92
C VAL A 146 -19.91 -37.82 7.57
N PHE A 147 -21.10 -37.23 7.61
CA PHE A 147 -21.95 -36.97 6.46
C PHE A 147 -22.39 -35.50 6.44
N MET A 148 -22.50 -34.94 5.25
CA MET A 148 -23.20 -33.69 4.99
C MET A 148 -24.66 -34.01 4.68
N ASP A 149 -25.57 -33.32 5.36
CA ASP A 149 -26.99 -33.41 5.11
C ASP A 149 -27.35 -32.56 3.89
N LEU A 150 -27.77 -33.23 2.80
CA LEU A 150 -28.20 -32.56 1.58
C LEU A 150 -29.70 -32.23 1.58
N GLY A 151 -30.43 -32.59 2.63
CA GLY A 151 -31.89 -32.46 2.70
C GLY A 151 -32.63 -33.47 1.82
N GLY A 152 -33.92 -33.24 1.63
CA GLY A 152 -34.85 -34.10 0.91
C GLY A 152 -36.24 -34.07 1.55
N GLU A 153 -37.30 -34.03 0.73
CA GLU A 153 -38.70 -33.89 1.22
C GLU A 153 -39.26 -35.20 1.80
N GLU A 154 -38.90 -36.36 1.23
CA GLU A 154 -39.37 -37.68 1.68
C GLU A 154 -38.24 -38.52 2.32
N ASP A 155 -37.04 -38.54 1.73
CA ASP A 155 -35.86 -39.24 2.25
C ASP A 155 -34.67 -38.29 2.42
N ARG A 156 -34.04 -38.33 3.61
CA ARG A 156 -32.87 -37.51 3.93
C ARG A 156 -31.64 -37.98 3.14
N LYS A 157 -31.16 -37.17 2.19
CA LYS A 157 -29.97 -37.48 1.39
C LYS A 157 -28.70 -37.11 2.16
N LEU A 158 -27.85 -38.09 2.41
CA LEU A 158 -26.59 -37.92 3.14
C LEU A 158 -25.39 -38.12 2.21
N LEU A 159 -24.49 -37.15 2.18
CA LEU A 159 -23.24 -37.22 1.43
C LEU A 159 -22.09 -37.53 2.38
N PRO A 160 -21.41 -38.69 2.29
CA PRO A 160 -20.28 -39.00 3.16
C PRO A 160 -19.09 -38.09 2.87
N LEU A 161 -18.47 -37.54 3.91
CA LEU A 161 -17.28 -36.71 3.81
C LEU A 161 -16.03 -37.59 3.66
N PRO A 162 -15.29 -37.47 2.54
CA PRO A 162 -14.02 -38.15 2.41
C PRO A 162 -13.03 -37.63 3.46
N THR A 163 -12.33 -38.55 4.11
CA THR A 163 -11.39 -38.28 5.19
C THR A 163 -9.95 -38.58 4.76
N LEU A 164 -9.11 -37.56 4.68
CA LEU A 164 -7.68 -37.65 4.44
C LEU A 164 -6.94 -37.70 5.78
N VAL A 165 -6.36 -38.86 6.12
CA VAL A 165 -5.45 -38.94 7.27
C VAL A 165 -4.09 -38.41 6.82
N TYR A 166 -3.74 -37.19 7.21
CA TYR A 166 -2.61 -36.45 6.64
C TYR A 166 -1.27 -37.17 6.84
N ASN A 167 -1.07 -37.76 8.02
CA ASN A 167 0.12 -38.52 8.37
C ASN A 167 -0.02 -40.03 8.12
N GLN A 168 -0.88 -40.44 7.18
CA GLN A 168 -1.04 -41.84 6.81
C GLN A 168 0.23 -42.40 6.16
N GLN A 169 0.71 -43.52 6.69
CA GLN A 169 1.79 -44.31 6.12
C GLN A 169 1.24 -45.51 5.37
N TYR A 170 1.69 -45.67 4.12
CA TYR A 170 1.44 -46.86 3.31
C TYR A 170 2.79 -47.47 2.90
N ASN A 171 3.05 -48.72 3.30
CA ASN A 171 4.34 -49.40 3.10
C ASN A 171 5.55 -48.54 3.58
N GLY A 172 5.40 -47.85 4.71
CA GLY A 172 6.46 -47.03 5.32
C GLY A 172 6.69 -45.66 4.67
N ARG A 173 5.85 -45.23 3.70
CA ARG A 173 5.92 -43.90 3.08
C ARG A 173 4.65 -43.09 3.36
N PHE A 174 4.80 -41.77 3.56
CA PHE A 174 3.66 -40.86 3.74
C PHE A 174 3.02 -40.52 2.40
N ILE A 175 1.85 -41.08 2.13
CA ILE A 175 1.18 -40.95 0.82
C ILE A 175 0.31 -39.70 0.69
N ASN A 176 -0.16 -39.15 1.80
CA ASN A 176 -1.13 -38.05 1.84
C ASN A 176 -0.48 -36.66 1.96
N GLN A 177 0.85 -36.56 1.99
CA GLN A 177 1.58 -35.29 2.11
C GLN A 177 1.98 -34.68 0.75
N GLU A 178 1.98 -35.50 -0.31
CA GLU A 178 2.37 -35.07 -1.65
C GLU A 178 1.15 -34.63 -2.49
N SER A 179 1.21 -34.84 -3.79
CA SER A 179 0.13 -34.53 -4.73
C SER A 179 -1.14 -35.31 -4.42
N MET A 180 -2.29 -34.68 -4.69
CA MET A 180 -3.61 -35.32 -4.69
C MET A 180 -3.68 -36.64 -5.48
N LYS A 181 -2.80 -36.80 -6.48
CA LYS A 181 -2.66 -38.03 -7.27
C LYS A 181 -2.19 -39.24 -6.47
N ASN A 182 -1.65 -39.04 -5.27
CA ASN A 182 -1.14 -40.11 -4.40
C ASN A 182 -2.05 -40.33 -3.17
N TRP A 183 -3.07 -39.47 -2.97
CA TRP A 183 -3.89 -39.50 -1.76
C TRP A 183 -4.76 -40.74 -1.68
N TYR A 184 -4.88 -41.28 -0.47
CA TYR A 184 -5.80 -42.36 -0.14
C TYR A 184 -6.83 -41.88 0.88
N LEU A 185 -8.07 -41.78 0.42
CA LEU A 185 -9.17 -41.25 1.21
C LEU A 185 -9.87 -42.38 1.96
N SER A 186 -10.17 -42.13 3.23
CA SER A 186 -10.88 -43.02 4.14
C SER A 186 -12.25 -42.42 4.51
N ARG A 187 -13.07 -43.17 5.25
CA ARG A 187 -14.41 -42.74 5.70
C ARG A 187 -14.45 -42.37 7.18
N ARG A 188 -13.91 -43.26 8.03
CA ARG A 188 -14.07 -43.18 9.48
C ARG A 188 -12.86 -42.50 10.13
N MET A 189 -13.11 -41.75 11.18
CA MET A 189 -12.07 -41.19 12.06
C MET A 189 -12.37 -41.47 13.53
N PHE A 190 -11.40 -41.24 14.39
CA PHE A 190 -11.60 -41.14 15.84
C PHE A 190 -10.92 -39.86 16.34
N LEU A 191 -11.29 -39.39 17.52
CA LEU A 191 -10.66 -38.22 18.13
C LEU A 191 -9.57 -38.61 19.11
N VAL A 192 -9.83 -39.61 19.95
CA VAL A 192 -8.91 -40.05 21.01
C VAL A 192 -8.94 -41.58 21.07
N ASP A 193 -7.77 -42.20 20.99
CA ASP A 193 -7.57 -43.61 21.25
C ASP A 193 -6.70 -43.79 22.50
N THR A 194 -7.35 -44.22 23.57
CA THR A 194 -6.73 -44.56 24.86
C THR A 194 -6.64 -46.08 25.08
N LEU A 195 -7.11 -46.88 24.12
CA LEU A 195 -7.19 -48.33 24.22
C LEU A 195 -5.99 -49.01 23.54
N GLY A 196 -5.59 -48.52 22.36
CA GLY A 196 -4.55 -49.14 21.54
C GLY A 196 -3.17 -49.26 22.20
N GLY A 197 -2.87 -48.38 23.16
CA GLY A 197 -1.60 -48.39 23.91
C GLY A 197 -1.63 -49.12 25.25
N ARG A 198 -2.74 -49.79 25.62
CA ARG A 198 -2.82 -50.58 26.86
C ARG A 198 -2.22 -51.96 26.63
N GLU A 199 -1.30 -52.36 27.51
CA GLU A 199 -0.63 -53.66 27.43
C GLU A 199 -1.13 -54.61 28.52
N LYS A 200 -1.26 -55.91 28.19
CA LYS A 200 -1.63 -57.01 29.09
C LYS A 200 -3.08 -56.98 29.60
N SER A 201 -3.61 -55.85 30.06
CA SER A 201 -4.98 -55.70 30.56
C SER A 201 -5.67 -54.46 29.98
N VAL A 202 -6.97 -54.56 29.75
CA VAL A 202 -7.80 -53.41 29.36
C VAL A 202 -7.89 -52.37 30.49
N SER A 203 -7.65 -52.76 31.75
CA SER A 203 -7.67 -51.86 32.90
C SER A 203 -6.34 -51.16 33.19
N SER A 204 -5.26 -51.49 32.46
CA SER A 204 -3.95 -50.86 32.68
C SER A 204 -3.92 -49.44 32.12
N GLN A 205 -3.05 -48.59 32.67
CA GLN A 205 -2.74 -47.32 32.03
C GLN A 205 -2.09 -47.56 30.66
N PRO A 206 -2.47 -46.81 29.61
CA PRO A 206 -1.84 -46.91 28.31
C PRO A 206 -0.40 -46.38 28.36
N LYS A 207 0.51 -46.97 27.60
CA LYS A 207 1.86 -46.41 27.40
C LYS A 207 1.86 -45.26 26.40
N VAL A 208 0.96 -45.32 25.43
CA VAL A 208 0.81 -44.32 24.36
C VAL A 208 -0.67 -44.08 24.16
N ILE A 209 -1.07 -42.81 24.04
CA ILE A 209 -2.39 -42.44 23.54
C ILE A 209 -2.22 -41.83 22.16
N ARG A 210 -3.23 -41.99 21.31
CA ARG A 210 -3.28 -41.32 20.01
C ARG A 210 -4.41 -40.31 20.01
N VAL A 211 -4.08 -39.07 19.65
CA VAL A 211 -5.05 -37.96 19.65
C VAL A 211 -5.08 -37.33 18.26
N ALA A 212 -6.26 -36.95 17.80
CA ALA A 212 -6.44 -36.09 16.64
C ALA A 212 -5.95 -34.68 16.99
N SER A 213 -4.69 -34.39 16.67
CA SER A 213 -4.05 -33.09 16.94
C SER A 213 -4.53 -32.01 15.97
N SER A 214 -5.08 -32.38 14.82
CA SER A 214 -5.70 -31.44 13.89
C SER A 214 -6.86 -32.09 13.16
N VAL A 215 -8.02 -31.45 13.21
CA VAL A 215 -9.20 -31.78 12.41
C VAL A 215 -9.57 -30.54 11.59
N LYS A 216 -9.50 -30.68 10.27
CA LYS A 216 -9.78 -29.59 9.33
C LYS A 216 -10.85 -30.02 8.35
N ILE A 217 -11.88 -29.21 8.15
CA ILE A 217 -12.85 -29.42 7.08
C ILE A 217 -12.63 -28.35 6.03
N LYS A 218 -12.36 -28.80 4.80
CA LYS A 218 -12.00 -27.96 3.67
C LYS A 218 -13.08 -28.00 2.61
N PHE A 219 -13.59 -26.83 2.24
CA PHE A 219 -14.51 -26.64 1.13
C PHE A 219 -13.77 -26.06 -0.07
N GLN A 220 -13.99 -26.65 -1.25
CA GLN A 220 -13.45 -26.14 -2.50
C GLN A 220 -14.58 -25.63 -3.38
N LEU A 221 -14.53 -24.37 -3.79
CA LEU A 221 -15.52 -23.77 -4.68
C LEU A 221 -15.35 -24.31 -6.11
N VAL A 222 -16.47 -24.61 -6.76
CA VAL A 222 -16.46 -25.02 -8.17
C VAL A 222 -16.05 -23.81 -9.03
N PRO A 223 -15.09 -23.96 -9.96
CA PRO A 223 -14.65 -22.87 -10.82
C PRO A 223 -15.83 -22.26 -11.59
N ARG A 224 -15.93 -20.92 -11.57
CA ARG A 224 -16.95 -20.14 -12.32
C ARG A 224 -18.40 -20.48 -11.97
N THR A 225 -18.65 -21.00 -10.76
CA THR A 225 -20.03 -21.20 -10.28
C THR A 225 -20.77 -19.87 -10.14
N LEU A 226 -22.04 -19.86 -10.51
CA LEU A 226 -22.96 -18.72 -10.33
C LEU A 226 -23.93 -18.94 -9.15
N GLU A 227 -24.00 -20.16 -8.63
CA GLU A 227 -24.95 -20.59 -7.59
C GLU A 227 -24.28 -20.92 -6.26
N GLY A 228 -22.95 -20.72 -6.15
CA GLY A 228 -22.21 -21.08 -4.94
C GLY A 228 -22.06 -22.57 -4.72
N GLN A 229 -21.93 -23.33 -5.81
CA GLN A 229 -21.69 -24.77 -5.75
C GLN A 229 -20.26 -25.05 -5.31
N VAL A 230 -20.11 -26.04 -4.44
CA VAL A 230 -18.83 -26.54 -3.94
C VAL A 230 -18.65 -28.00 -4.33
N PHE A 231 -17.41 -28.43 -4.42
CA PHE A 231 -17.10 -29.86 -4.48
C PHE A 231 -17.32 -30.52 -3.11
N PRO A 232 -17.39 -31.86 -3.05
CA PRO A 232 -17.54 -32.60 -1.79
C PRO A 232 -16.49 -32.15 -0.77
N PRO A 233 -16.91 -31.74 0.45
CA PRO A 233 -15.98 -31.23 1.45
C PRO A 233 -15.03 -32.33 1.92
N LEU A 234 -13.75 -31.96 2.04
CA LEU A 234 -12.69 -32.86 2.47
C LEU A 234 -12.43 -32.68 3.96
N MET A 235 -12.54 -33.76 4.73
CA MET A 235 -12.08 -33.78 6.11
C MET A 235 -10.62 -34.22 6.15
N ILE A 236 -9.75 -33.46 6.81
CA ILE A 236 -8.33 -33.74 6.95
C ILE A 236 -8.04 -33.93 8.43
N VAL A 237 -7.51 -35.09 8.79
CA VAL A 237 -7.21 -35.44 10.19
C VAL A 237 -5.73 -35.74 10.32
N THR A 238 -5.08 -35.16 11.32
CA THR A 238 -3.70 -35.50 11.70
C THR A 238 -3.72 -36.13 13.09
N TYR A 239 -3.08 -37.29 13.22
CA TYR A 239 -2.95 -37.99 14.50
C TYR A 239 -1.57 -37.78 15.09
N THR A 240 -1.48 -37.67 16.40
CA THR A 240 -0.22 -37.62 17.14
C THR A 240 -0.22 -38.68 18.22
N ASP A 241 0.89 -39.42 18.28
CA ASP A 241 1.14 -40.44 19.31
C ASP A 241 1.86 -39.79 20.48
N VAL A 242 1.25 -39.85 21.66
CA VAL A 242 1.73 -39.21 22.88
C VAL A 242 2.18 -40.30 23.85
N PRO A 243 3.49 -40.47 24.09
CA PRO A 243 3.98 -41.40 25.09
C PRO A 243 3.71 -40.86 26.50
N ILE A 244 3.06 -41.68 27.32
CA ILE A 244 2.69 -41.32 28.68
C ILE A 244 3.91 -41.51 29.59
N THR A 245 4.45 -40.39 30.08
CA THR A 245 5.52 -40.38 31.10
C THR A 245 4.99 -39.87 32.44
N ASP A 246 4.17 -38.83 32.43
CA ASP A 246 3.48 -38.30 33.62
C ASP A 246 2.08 -37.80 33.23
N VAL A 247 1.05 -38.47 33.74
CA VAL A 247 -0.35 -38.24 33.37
C VAL A 247 -0.85 -36.86 33.84
N ASN A 248 -0.33 -36.35 34.95
CA ASN A 248 -0.89 -35.16 35.61
C ASN A 248 -0.32 -33.85 35.05
N THR A 249 0.86 -33.88 34.44
CA THR A 249 1.55 -32.69 33.93
C THR A 249 1.55 -32.60 32.40
N GLN A 250 1.31 -33.72 31.71
CA GLN A 250 1.29 -33.74 30.25
C GLN A 250 0.01 -33.14 29.66
N THR A 251 0.20 -32.35 28.62
CA THR A 251 -0.87 -31.79 27.79
C THR A 251 -0.67 -32.14 26.31
N VAL A 252 -1.75 -32.07 25.55
CA VAL A 252 -1.77 -32.35 24.11
C VAL A 252 -2.48 -31.21 23.39
N SER A 253 -1.78 -30.57 22.46
CA SER A 253 -2.37 -29.52 21.62
C SER A 253 -3.27 -30.13 20.55
N THR A 254 -4.48 -29.61 20.42
CA THR A 254 -5.41 -29.95 19.33
C THR A 254 -5.91 -28.70 18.63
N THR A 255 -6.32 -28.83 17.36
CA THR A 255 -6.81 -27.72 16.55
C THR A 255 -7.98 -28.18 15.69
N PHE A 256 -9.04 -27.39 15.69
CA PHE A 256 -10.18 -27.54 14.78
C PHE A 256 -10.24 -26.35 13.83
N SER A 257 -10.42 -26.58 12.52
CA SER A 257 -10.49 -25.47 11.56
C SER A 257 -11.41 -25.72 10.36
N MET A 258 -12.01 -24.64 9.86
CA MET A 258 -12.86 -24.61 8.67
C MET A 258 -12.18 -23.71 7.63
N GLU A 259 -11.81 -24.30 6.49
CA GLU A 259 -11.12 -23.60 5.41
C GLU A 259 -11.93 -23.63 4.12
N TYR A 260 -11.93 -22.49 3.42
CA TYR A 260 -12.62 -22.32 2.14
C TYR A 260 -11.58 -21.92 1.10
N GLU A 261 -11.46 -22.71 0.03
CA GLU A 261 -10.51 -22.49 -1.05
C GLU A 261 -11.21 -22.32 -2.40
N MET A 262 -10.62 -21.47 -3.23
CA MET A 262 -10.95 -21.31 -4.64
C MET A 262 -9.65 -21.35 -5.44
N ASP A 263 -9.71 -21.84 -6.69
CA ASP A 263 -8.56 -21.73 -7.59
C ASP A 263 -8.25 -20.25 -7.90
N GLN A 264 -7.05 -19.81 -7.53
CA GLN A 264 -6.55 -18.45 -7.72
C GLN A 264 -5.70 -18.30 -8.99
N SER A 265 -5.58 -19.34 -9.82
CA SER A 265 -4.76 -19.33 -11.04
C SER A 265 -5.13 -18.18 -11.98
N GLU A 266 -6.43 -18.01 -12.26
CA GLU A 266 -6.94 -16.97 -13.16
C GLU A 266 -6.71 -15.57 -12.58
N ALA A 267 -6.96 -15.36 -11.28
CA ALA A 267 -6.73 -14.08 -10.61
C ALA A 267 -5.25 -13.69 -10.61
N ARG A 268 -4.36 -14.68 -10.42
CA ARG A 268 -2.92 -14.48 -10.48
C ARG A 268 -2.45 -14.08 -11.87
N VAL A 269 -2.87 -14.81 -12.91
CA VAL A 269 -2.53 -14.49 -14.31
C VAL A 269 -3.00 -13.08 -14.68
N LYS A 270 -4.20 -12.68 -14.26
CA LYS A 270 -4.70 -11.31 -14.48
C LYS A 270 -3.84 -10.26 -13.78
N THR A 271 -3.44 -10.51 -12.53
CA THR A 271 -2.57 -9.59 -11.77
C THR A 271 -1.19 -9.47 -12.41
N ASP A 272 -0.57 -10.60 -12.77
CA ASP A 272 0.75 -10.64 -13.42
C ASP A 272 0.72 -9.95 -14.79
N THR A 273 -0.36 -10.13 -15.56
CA THR A 273 -0.57 -9.46 -16.84
C THR A 273 -0.71 -7.95 -16.67
N ALA A 274 -1.49 -7.49 -15.68
CA ALA A 274 -1.64 -6.07 -15.38
C ALA A 274 -0.30 -5.41 -14.99
N LEU A 275 0.50 -6.09 -14.16
CA LEU A 275 1.85 -5.64 -13.80
C LEU A 275 2.78 -5.57 -15.02
N GLY A 276 2.74 -6.58 -15.90
CA GLY A 276 3.56 -6.60 -17.12
C GLY A 276 3.21 -5.47 -18.09
N VAL A 277 1.92 -5.27 -18.37
CA VAL A 277 1.45 -4.23 -19.31
C VAL A 277 1.71 -2.83 -18.76
N LEU A 278 1.29 -2.54 -17.52
CA LEU A 278 1.49 -1.24 -16.91
C LEU A 278 2.96 -0.96 -16.60
N GLY A 279 3.75 -1.99 -16.27
CA GLY A 279 5.20 -1.89 -16.15
C GLY A 279 5.87 -1.48 -17.45
N GLY A 280 5.44 -2.04 -18.59
CA GLY A 280 5.91 -1.61 -19.91
C GLY A 280 5.59 -0.14 -20.21
N VAL A 281 4.38 0.32 -19.86
CA VAL A 281 4.00 1.74 -19.97
C VAL A 281 4.86 2.62 -19.06
N ALA A 282 5.17 2.17 -17.85
CA ALA A 282 6.05 2.88 -16.92
C ALA A 282 7.48 3.04 -17.45
N VAL A 283 8.02 2.05 -18.19
CA VAL A 283 9.31 2.18 -18.88
C VAL A 283 9.25 3.30 -19.92
N LEU A 284 8.25 3.31 -20.79
CA LEU A 284 8.10 4.35 -21.82
C LEU A 284 7.94 5.75 -21.20
N TYR A 285 7.13 5.86 -20.15
CA TYR A 285 6.89 7.13 -19.47
C TYR A 285 8.15 7.65 -18.76
N SER A 286 8.92 6.77 -18.11
CA SER A 286 10.18 7.14 -17.46
C SER A 286 11.28 7.50 -18.47
N LEU A 287 11.29 6.89 -19.67
CA LEU A 287 12.14 7.31 -20.77
C LEU A 287 11.81 8.74 -21.22
N LEU A 288 10.52 9.07 -21.41
CA LEU A 288 10.09 10.42 -21.77
C LEU A 288 10.51 11.46 -20.72
N LYS A 289 10.37 11.15 -19.42
CA LYS A 289 10.87 12.02 -18.34
C LYS A 289 12.39 12.20 -18.40
N THR A 290 13.12 11.14 -18.71
CA THR A 290 14.59 11.20 -18.82
C THR A 290 15.02 12.05 -20.00
N VAL A 291 14.34 11.93 -21.15
CA VAL A 291 14.56 12.79 -22.33
C VAL A 291 14.27 14.25 -21.98
N SER A 292 13.13 14.54 -21.35
CA SER A 292 12.77 15.89 -20.90
C SER A 292 13.83 16.48 -19.95
N TRP A 293 14.24 15.70 -18.94
CA TRP A 293 15.32 16.10 -18.03
C TRP A 293 16.65 16.36 -18.74
N LYS A 294 17.03 15.51 -19.70
CA LYS A 294 18.30 15.66 -20.41
C LYS A 294 18.33 16.93 -21.26
N ARG A 295 17.21 17.25 -21.91
CA ARG A 295 17.03 18.49 -22.68
C ARG A 295 17.09 19.72 -21.78
N ARG A 296 16.50 19.67 -20.59
CA ARG A 296 16.54 20.74 -19.58
C ARG A 296 17.91 20.98 -18.93
N ILE A 297 18.84 20.01 -19.03
CA ILE A 297 20.26 20.20 -18.67
C ILE A 297 21.09 20.76 -19.84
N ALA A 298 20.56 20.69 -21.07
CA ALA A 298 21.22 21.10 -22.31
C ALA A 298 22.57 20.39 -22.53
N SER A 299 22.63 19.10 -22.19
CA SER A 299 23.78 18.21 -22.40
C SER A 299 23.45 17.14 -23.43
N PRO A 300 24.25 16.97 -24.51
CA PRO A 300 23.96 15.99 -25.55
C PRO A 300 24.46 14.56 -25.22
N LEU A 301 25.32 14.40 -24.20
CA LEU A 301 26.01 13.13 -23.93
C LEU A 301 25.22 12.24 -22.99
N ILE A 302 24.94 10.99 -23.37
CA ILE A 302 24.37 9.98 -22.48
C ILE A 302 25.50 9.41 -21.62
N ASP A 303 25.49 9.77 -20.34
CA ASP A 303 26.47 9.34 -19.34
C ASP A 303 25.85 8.38 -18.31
N ALA A 304 26.68 7.80 -17.44
CA ALA A 304 26.21 6.96 -16.33
C ALA A 304 25.22 7.70 -15.42
N GLY A 305 25.36 9.03 -15.29
CA GLY A 305 24.40 9.88 -14.59
C GLY A 305 23.00 9.87 -15.21
N THR A 306 22.90 9.87 -16.54
CA THR A 306 21.64 9.76 -17.27
C THR A 306 20.98 8.39 -17.03
N MET A 307 21.76 7.32 -17.01
CA MET A 307 21.26 5.98 -16.68
C MET A 307 20.74 5.89 -15.25
N LEU A 308 21.48 6.44 -14.27
CA LEU A 308 21.01 6.51 -12.89
C LEU A 308 19.71 7.33 -12.77
N LYS A 309 19.61 8.46 -13.48
CA LYS A 309 18.40 9.29 -13.48
C LYS A 309 17.19 8.55 -14.03
N PHE A 310 17.37 7.81 -15.12
CA PHE A 310 16.34 6.95 -15.69
C PHE A 310 15.87 5.92 -14.66
N LEU A 311 16.79 5.21 -13.99
CA LEU A 311 16.44 4.23 -12.96
C LEU A 311 15.66 4.86 -11.80
N LEU A 312 16.01 6.07 -11.37
CA LEU A 312 15.29 6.78 -10.30
C LEU A 312 13.88 7.22 -10.73
N PHE A 313 13.69 7.64 -11.99
CA PHE A 313 12.35 7.94 -12.52
C PHE A 313 11.54 6.67 -12.70
N TYR A 314 12.14 5.62 -13.25
CA TYR A 314 11.51 4.33 -13.46
C TYR A 314 11.06 3.69 -12.14
N ALA A 315 11.90 3.75 -11.08
CA ALA A 315 11.51 3.28 -9.75
C ALA A 315 10.20 3.95 -9.27
N GLY A 316 10.07 5.26 -9.47
CA GLY A 316 8.87 5.99 -9.10
C GLY A 316 7.62 5.64 -9.90
N ASP A 317 7.77 5.47 -11.22
CA ASP A 317 6.65 5.10 -12.09
C ASP A 317 6.24 3.64 -11.86
N LEU A 318 7.20 2.74 -11.65
CA LEU A 318 6.95 1.35 -11.29
C LEU A 318 6.30 1.24 -9.90
N ALA A 319 6.67 2.07 -8.93
CA ALA A 319 6.01 2.14 -7.63
C ALA A 319 4.52 2.49 -7.76
N ASN A 320 4.18 3.45 -8.64
CA ASN A 320 2.80 3.81 -8.92
C ASN A 320 2.03 2.65 -9.56
N VAL A 321 2.67 1.87 -10.44
CA VAL A 321 2.07 0.66 -11.04
C VAL A 321 1.76 -0.39 -9.96
N PHE A 322 2.74 -0.74 -9.12
CA PHE A 322 2.50 -1.69 -8.03
C PHE A 322 1.41 -1.19 -7.08
N PHE A 323 1.44 0.09 -6.72
CA PHE A 323 0.40 0.69 -5.88
C PHE A 323 -0.99 0.60 -6.51
N ALA A 324 -1.15 1.01 -7.77
CA ALA A 324 -2.45 0.96 -8.45
C ALA A 324 -2.99 -0.46 -8.58
N VAL A 325 -2.14 -1.44 -8.95
CA VAL A 325 -2.53 -2.84 -9.10
C VAL A 325 -2.90 -3.44 -7.74
N THR A 326 -2.09 -3.23 -6.70
CA THR A 326 -2.37 -3.78 -5.36
C THR A 326 -3.62 -3.18 -4.75
N VAL A 327 -3.86 -1.87 -4.91
CA VAL A 327 -5.10 -1.20 -4.47
C VAL A 327 -6.30 -1.76 -5.22
N GLY A 328 -6.19 -1.91 -6.54
CA GLY A 328 -7.24 -2.52 -7.37
C GLY A 328 -7.59 -3.93 -6.93
N THR A 329 -6.59 -4.78 -6.68
CA THR A 329 -6.79 -6.16 -6.19
C THR A 329 -7.38 -6.19 -4.78
N GLY A 330 -6.92 -5.32 -3.87
CA GLY A 330 -7.47 -5.19 -2.53
C GLY A 330 -8.94 -4.76 -2.55
N LEU A 331 -9.27 -3.76 -3.36
CA LEU A 331 -10.63 -3.27 -3.55
C LEU A 331 -11.54 -4.32 -4.20
N TYR A 332 -11.01 -5.06 -5.19
CA TYR A 332 -11.72 -6.17 -5.83
C TYR A 332 -12.16 -7.21 -4.79
N TRP A 333 -11.25 -7.71 -3.94
CA TRP A 333 -11.67 -8.61 -2.87
C TRP A 333 -12.56 -7.96 -1.83
N LEU A 334 -12.32 -6.71 -1.43
CA LEU A 334 -13.19 -6.01 -0.50
C LEU A 334 -14.64 -5.96 -0.98
N ILE A 335 -14.86 -5.62 -2.24
CA ILE A 335 -16.21 -5.51 -2.83
C ILE A 335 -16.77 -6.91 -3.10
N PHE A 336 -16.10 -7.72 -3.91
CA PHE A 336 -16.68 -8.97 -4.41
C PHE A 336 -16.78 -10.04 -3.32
N TYR A 337 -15.91 -10.05 -2.31
CA TYR A 337 -16.06 -11.01 -1.21
C TYR A 337 -17.17 -10.58 -0.22
N LYS A 338 -17.20 -9.31 0.19
CA LYS A 338 -18.17 -8.84 1.22
C LYS A 338 -19.55 -8.51 0.66
N ALA A 339 -19.67 -8.11 -0.60
CA ALA A 339 -20.93 -7.69 -1.22
C ALA A 339 -21.62 -8.77 -2.07
N GLN A 340 -21.07 -9.99 -2.18
CA GLN A 340 -21.68 -11.05 -2.98
C GLN A 340 -22.98 -11.60 -2.37
N GLN A 341 -23.92 -11.95 -3.26
CA GLN A 341 -25.16 -12.63 -2.91
C GLN A 341 -24.97 -14.15 -2.93
N PHE A 342 -24.55 -14.70 -4.07
CA PHE A 342 -24.14 -16.09 -4.22
C PHE A 342 -22.62 -16.18 -4.08
N VAL A 343 -22.13 -17.31 -3.57
CA VAL A 343 -20.69 -17.49 -3.37
C VAL A 343 -20.02 -17.73 -4.72
N SER A 344 -19.45 -16.69 -5.32
CA SER A 344 -18.65 -16.82 -6.55
C SER A 344 -17.16 -16.63 -6.31
N VAL A 345 -16.81 -16.03 -5.17
CA VAL A 345 -15.46 -15.60 -4.84
C VAL A 345 -15.15 -15.94 -3.38
N LEU A 346 -13.99 -16.55 -3.16
CA LEU A 346 -13.41 -16.76 -1.82
C LEU A 346 -12.07 -16.02 -1.69
N LEU A 347 -11.73 -15.67 -0.45
CA LEU A 347 -10.47 -15.03 -0.13
C LEU A 347 -9.27 -15.95 -0.42
N PRO A 348 -8.12 -15.41 -0.84
CA PRO A 348 -6.89 -16.17 -0.91
C PRO A 348 -6.51 -16.74 0.47
N LEU A 349 -5.84 -17.89 0.48
CA LEU A 349 -5.28 -18.46 1.70
C LEU A 349 -4.07 -17.64 2.19
N PRO A 350 -3.68 -17.71 3.48
CA PRO A 350 -2.53 -16.95 3.99
C PRO A 350 -1.25 -17.13 3.18
N ALA A 351 -0.91 -18.35 2.75
CA ALA A 351 0.25 -18.62 1.91
C ALA A 351 0.17 -17.95 0.51
N GLN A 352 -1.03 -17.72 -0.01
CA GLN A 352 -1.24 -17.02 -1.28
C GLN A 352 -1.15 -15.49 -1.11
N GLU A 353 -1.47 -14.97 0.08
CA GLU A 353 -1.35 -13.54 0.40
C GLU A 353 0.12 -13.06 0.47
N GLU A 354 1.09 -13.94 0.72
CA GLU A 354 2.52 -13.58 0.80
C GLU A 354 3.05 -12.86 -0.45
N LYS A 355 2.64 -13.33 -1.64
CA LYS A 355 3.01 -12.68 -2.92
C LYS A 355 2.41 -11.29 -3.03
N PHE A 356 1.16 -11.14 -2.58
CA PHE A 356 0.47 -9.85 -2.57
C PHE A 356 1.16 -8.86 -1.63
N VAL A 357 1.54 -9.29 -0.42
CA VAL A 357 2.32 -8.48 0.54
C VAL A 357 3.68 -8.10 -0.04
N THR A 358 4.33 -9.01 -0.77
CA THR A 358 5.61 -8.74 -1.44
C THR A 358 5.49 -7.60 -2.47
N TYR A 359 4.42 -7.58 -3.28
CA TYR A 359 4.18 -6.47 -4.21
C TYR A 359 3.98 -5.13 -3.53
N ILE A 360 3.32 -5.10 -2.36
CA ILE A 360 3.15 -3.88 -1.55
C ILE A 360 4.50 -3.41 -0.99
N GLY A 361 5.33 -4.34 -0.50
CA GLY A 361 6.70 -4.03 -0.09
C GLY A 361 7.55 -3.43 -1.21
N CYS A 362 7.46 -4.00 -2.42
CA CYS A 362 8.09 -3.45 -3.62
C CYS A 362 7.57 -2.03 -3.95
N ALA A 363 6.26 -1.81 -3.87
CA ALA A 363 5.67 -0.49 -4.07
C ALA A 363 6.24 0.54 -3.10
N PHE A 364 6.27 0.21 -1.80
CA PHE A 364 6.78 1.10 -0.75
C PHE A 364 8.26 1.44 -0.94
N THR A 365 9.10 0.42 -1.11
CA THR A 365 10.57 0.60 -1.27
C THR A 365 10.90 1.47 -2.48
N LEU A 366 10.29 1.20 -3.63
CA LEU A 366 10.49 2.01 -4.84
C LEU A 366 9.92 3.43 -4.68
N LYS A 367 8.78 3.58 -3.99
CA LYS A 367 8.20 4.90 -3.71
C LYS A 367 9.08 5.72 -2.76
N ALA A 368 9.68 5.09 -1.77
CA ALA A 368 10.63 5.72 -0.86
C ALA A 368 11.84 6.27 -1.63
N VAL A 369 12.39 5.48 -2.57
CA VAL A 369 13.48 5.94 -3.46
C VAL A 369 13.05 7.15 -4.28
N GLN A 370 11.86 7.11 -4.89
CA GLN A 370 11.33 8.26 -5.64
C GLN A 370 11.17 9.50 -4.76
N PHE A 371 10.57 9.34 -3.58
CA PHE A 371 10.33 10.44 -2.66
C PHE A 371 11.64 11.08 -2.18
N LEU A 372 12.61 10.27 -1.75
CA LEU A 372 13.94 10.76 -1.35
C LEU A 372 14.65 11.48 -2.50
N HIS A 373 14.58 10.93 -3.71
CA HIS A 373 15.12 11.59 -4.90
C HIS A 373 14.45 12.94 -5.16
N LYS A 374 13.11 13.04 -5.06
CA LYS A 374 12.40 14.33 -5.20
C LYS A 374 12.78 15.29 -4.09
N LEU A 375 12.85 14.85 -2.84
CA LEU A 375 13.23 15.67 -1.69
C LEU A 375 14.63 16.26 -1.89
N MET A 376 15.60 15.46 -2.35
CA MET A 376 16.95 15.91 -2.67
C MET A 376 16.97 17.00 -3.75
N LEU A 377 16.16 16.86 -4.80
CA LEU A 377 16.04 17.88 -5.84
C LEU A 377 15.43 19.18 -5.30
N GLN A 378 14.37 19.09 -4.48
CA GLN A 378 13.68 20.24 -3.91
C GLN A 378 14.57 21.05 -2.94
N VAL A 379 15.39 20.38 -2.14
CA VAL A 379 16.32 21.07 -1.22
C VAL A 379 17.60 21.57 -1.91
N SER A 380 17.79 21.28 -3.20
CA SER A 380 18.98 21.68 -3.97
C SER A 380 18.68 22.73 -5.04
N VAL A 381 17.45 23.26 -5.11
CA VAL A 381 17.06 24.25 -6.12
C VAL A 381 17.87 25.53 -5.98
N ASP A 382 18.33 26.07 -7.10
CA ASP A 382 18.98 27.37 -7.13
C ASP A 382 17.90 28.47 -7.05
N VAL A 383 17.92 29.26 -5.98
CA VAL A 383 17.00 30.40 -5.79
C VAL A 383 17.79 31.69 -5.90
N PHE A 384 17.32 32.63 -6.71
CA PHE A 384 17.86 33.98 -6.80
C PHE A 384 16.75 35.03 -6.73
N LEU A 385 16.96 36.05 -5.90
CA LEU A 385 16.05 37.17 -5.71
C LEU A 385 16.61 38.40 -6.43
N ILE A 386 15.87 38.91 -7.41
CA ILE A 386 16.22 40.09 -8.21
C ILE A 386 15.51 41.29 -7.60
N ASP A 387 16.27 42.25 -7.08
CA ASP A 387 15.74 43.49 -6.52
C ASP A 387 15.74 44.60 -7.57
N TRP A 388 14.56 45.12 -7.89
CA TRP A 388 14.37 46.16 -8.91
C TRP A 388 14.48 47.59 -8.36
N GLU A 389 14.62 47.75 -7.04
CA GLU A 389 14.65 49.05 -6.40
C GLU A 389 15.93 49.82 -6.72
N ARG A 390 15.78 51.12 -6.98
CA ARG A 390 16.88 52.01 -7.36
C ARG A 390 17.19 53.01 -6.25
N PRO A 391 18.46 53.37 -6.03
CA PRO A 391 18.84 54.40 -5.06
C PRO A 391 18.12 55.72 -5.37
N ARG A 392 17.45 56.31 -4.37
CA ARG A 392 16.80 57.62 -4.54
C ARG A 392 17.89 58.71 -4.63
N SER A 393 18.03 59.31 -5.81
CA SER A 393 18.66 60.63 -5.95
C SER A 393 17.64 61.67 -5.47
N LYS A 394 17.97 62.46 -4.45
CA LYS A 394 17.15 63.63 -4.09
C LYS A 394 17.29 64.71 -5.16
N ALA A 395 16.69 64.49 -6.33
CA ALA A 395 16.58 65.46 -7.41
C ALA A 395 15.11 65.88 -7.55
N ASN A 396 14.54 66.48 -6.50
CA ASN A 396 13.29 67.24 -6.58
C ASN A 396 13.19 68.24 -5.41
N ARG A 397 14.23 69.06 -5.24
CA ARG A 397 14.04 70.44 -4.80
C ARG A 397 14.45 71.32 -5.98
N THR A 398 13.44 71.90 -6.62
CA THR A 398 13.62 72.99 -7.57
C THR A 398 14.34 74.15 -6.87
N VAL A 399 15.20 74.83 -7.64
CA VAL A 399 16.18 75.86 -7.26
C VAL A 399 17.53 75.30 -6.81
N GLN A 400 18.42 75.12 -7.80
CA GLN A 400 19.87 75.03 -7.59
C GLN A 400 20.37 76.35 -6.99
N ALA A 401 20.67 76.36 -5.69
CA ALA A 401 21.64 77.29 -5.14
C ALA A 401 23.03 76.70 -5.41
N THR A 402 23.86 77.45 -6.14
CA THR A 402 25.25 77.09 -6.44
C THR A 402 26.05 76.91 -5.15
N GLY A 403 26.51 75.68 -4.87
CA GLY A 403 27.56 75.43 -3.87
C GLY A 403 27.40 74.22 -2.94
N GLU A 404 26.31 73.44 -2.98
CA GLU A 404 26.23 72.25 -2.10
C GLU A 404 26.94 71.01 -2.69
N PRO A 405 27.70 70.25 -1.86
CA PRO A 405 28.32 69.01 -2.30
C PRO A 405 27.23 68.02 -2.74
N LYS A 406 27.48 67.32 -3.87
CA LYS A 406 26.64 66.20 -4.33
C LYS A 406 26.44 65.22 -3.16
N ARG A 407 25.25 65.22 -2.55
CA ARG A 407 24.88 64.22 -1.54
C ARG A 407 24.79 62.87 -2.24
N ASP A 408 25.53 61.89 -1.73
CA ASP A 408 25.47 60.52 -2.22
C ASP A 408 24.02 60.00 -2.18
N PRO A 409 23.59 59.24 -3.20
CA PRO A 409 22.24 58.69 -3.24
C PRO A 409 22.00 57.77 -2.03
N SER A 410 20.80 57.82 -1.45
CA SER A 410 20.47 56.98 -0.31
C SER A 410 20.51 55.50 -0.72
N PRO A 411 21.16 54.62 0.05
CA PRO A 411 21.26 53.20 -0.27
C PRO A 411 19.88 52.53 -0.28
N VAL A 412 19.76 51.47 -1.09
CA VAL A 412 18.53 50.65 -1.20
C VAL A 412 18.36 49.79 0.06
N SER A 413 17.12 49.68 0.55
CA SER A 413 16.78 48.85 1.70
C SER A 413 16.77 47.36 1.33
N ILE A 414 17.35 46.52 2.19
CA ILE A 414 17.36 45.05 2.04
C ILE A 414 16.11 44.36 2.61
N TRP A 415 15.30 45.07 3.40
CA TRP A 415 14.19 44.47 4.15
C TRP A 415 13.15 43.77 3.27
N ARG A 416 12.89 44.29 2.07
CA ARG A 416 11.98 43.66 1.09
C ARG A 416 12.49 42.26 0.68
N THR A 417 13.79 42.12 0.47
CA THR A 417 14.43 40.84 0.13
C THR A 417 14.34 39.85 1.27
N TYR A 418 14.52 40.30 2.53
CA TYR A 418 14.31 39.45 3.69
C TYR A 418 12.85 39.03 3.84
N PHE A 419 11.90 39.93 3.58
CA PHE A 419 10.49 39.61 3.65
C PHE A 419 10.08 38.54 2.64
N VAL A 420 10.45 38.71 1.37
CA VAL A 420 10.19 37.70 0.31
C VAL A 420 10.91 36.38 0.59
N ALA A 421 12.14 36.41 1.10
CA ALA A 421 12.87 35.19 1.48
C ALA A 421 12.21 34.45 2.65
N ASN A 422 11.69 35.19 3.64
CA ASN A 422 10.98 34.60 4.78
C ASN A 422 9.68 33.91 4.34
N GLU A 423 8.88 34.57 3.52
CA GLU A 423 7.65 33.98 2.98
C GLU A 423 7.94 32.77 2.08
N TRP A 424 9.02 32.82 1.29
CA TRP A 424 9.48 31.64 0.55
C TRP A 424 9.86 30.49 1.48
N ASN A 425 10.49 30.76 2.64
CA ASN A 425 10.84 29.75 3.63
C ASN A 425 9.59 29.09 4.25
N GLU A 426 8.55 29.87 4.51
CA GLU A 426 7.30 29.38 5.09
C GLU A 426 6.56 28.42 4.14
N ILE A 427 6.47 28.75 2.84
CA ILE A 427 5.69 27.96 1.87
C ILE A 427 6.34 26.62 1.46
N GLN A 428 7.62 26.38 1.78
CA GLN A 428 8.38 25.22 1.27
C GLN A 428 7.80 23.86 1.63
N ALA A 429 7.27 23.75 2.85
CA ALA A 429 6.72 22.49 3.39
C ALA A 429 5.20 22.51 3.54
N ILE A 430 4.52 23.53 2.99
CA ILE A 430 3.06 23.55 2.94
C ILE A 430 2.59 22.44 2.01
N ARG A 431 1.63 21.66 2.49
CA ARG A 431 0.95 20.61 1.74
C ARG A 431 -0.43 21.09 1.33
N LYS A 432 -0.97 20.48 0.27
CA LYS A 432 -2.30 20.84 -0.24
C LYS A 432 -3.42 20.31 0.66
N ILE A 433 -3.15 19.23 1.39
CA ILE A 433 -4.07 18.65 2.38
C ILE A 433 -3.52 18.83 3.79
N SER A 434 -4.36 18.59 4.80
CA SER A 434 -3.93 18.51 6.20
C SER A 434 -3.50 17.07 6.55
N PRO A 435 -2.18 16.81 6.76
CA PRO A 435 -1.70 15.45 6.99
C PRO A 435 -2.16 14.89 8.35
N THR A 436 -2.26 15.75 9.36
CA THR A 436 -2.76 15.37 10.69
C THR A 436 -4.23 14.99 10.64
N PHE A 437 -5.05 15.79 9.95
CA PHE A 437 -6.47 15.46 9.76
C PHE A 437 -6.64 14.17 8.96
N GLN A 438 -5.81 13.95 7.93
CA GLN A 438 -5.80 12.71 7.14
C GLN A 438 -5.65 11.46 8.03
N ILE A 439 -4.64 11.44 8.91
CA ILE A 439 -4.40 10.30 9.82
C ILE A 439 -5.56 10.14 10.81
N MET A 440 -6.01 11.24 11.42
CA MET A 440 -7.11 11.19 12.39
C MET A 440 -8.42 10.71 11.77
N ALA A 441 -8.75 11.18 10.56
CA ALA A 441 -9.94 10.74 9.84
C ALA A 441 -9.83 9.25 9.49
N VAL A 442 -8.71 8.79 8.92
CA VAL A 442 -8.52 7.37 8.60
C VAL A 442 -8.66 6.49 9.85
N LEU A 443 -8.00 6.87 10.96
CA LEU A 443 -8.07 6.11 12.21
C LEU A 443 -9.47 6.11 12.81
N PHE A 444 -10.19 7.23 12.72
CA PHE A 444 -11.58 7.34 13.15
C PHE A 444 -12.49 6.34 12.40
N PHE A 445 -12.39 6.27 11.07
CA PHE A 445 -13.18 5.30 10.30
C PHE A 445 -12.78 3.85 10.63
N LEU A 446 -11.47 3.57 10.70
CA LEU A 446 -10.97 2.21 10.94
C LEU A 446 -11.32 1.67 12.32
N GLU A 447 -11.02 2.41 13.38
CA GLU A 447 -11.12 1.92 14.76
C GLU A 447 -12.39 2.42 15.47
N VAL A 448 -12.76 3.69 15.32
CA VAL A 448 -13.91 4.26 16.07
C VAL A 448 -15.24 3.83 15.45
N LEU A 449 -15.35 3.86 14.12
CA LEU A 449 -16.54 3.36 13.41
C LEU A 449 -16.51 1.85 13.17
N GLY A 450 -15.42 1.17 13.53
CA GLY A 450 -15.28 -0.28 13.43
C GLY A 450 -15.14 -0.82 12.00
N PHE A 451 -14.66 -0.02 11.04
CA PHE A 451 -14.43 -0.50 9.68
C PHE A 451 -13.37 -1.60 9.64
N SER A 452 -12.47 -1.67 10.63
CA SER A 452 -11.51 -2.76 10.82
C SER A 452 -12.17 -4.14 10.74
N ASN A 453 -13.42 -4.29 11.20
CA ASN A 453 -14.17 -5.53 11.14
C ASN A 453 -14.50 -5.99 9.70
N LEU A 454 -14.47 -5.09 8.71
CA LEU A 454 -14.60 -5.44 7.29
C LEU A 454 -13.35 -6.15 6.75
N ALA A 455 -12.22 -6.10 7.44
CA ALA A 455 -11.01 -6.81 7.06
C ALA A 455 -10.96 -8.27 7.56
N LEU A 456 -11.96 -8.71 8.33
CA LEU A 456 -12.06 -10.05 8.90
C LEU A 456 -12.42 -11.10 7.83
N ARG A 457 -11.91 -12.33 7.99
CA ARG A 457 -12.14 -13.49 7.10
C ARG A 457 -13.51 -14.14 7.29
N ASP A 458 -14.56 -13.34 7.13
CA ASP A 458 -15.94 -13.79 7.06
C ASP A 458 -16.71 -12.96 6.03
N PRO A 459 -17.87 -13.43 5.55
CA PRO A 459 -18.61 -12.71 4.51
C PRO A 459 -19.40 -11.51 5.05
N TRP A 460 -19.38 -11.27 6.36
CA TRP A 460 -20.31 -10.36 7.02
C TRP A 460 -19.82 -8.90 6.94
N PRO A 461 -20.67 -7.95 6.50
CA PRO A 461 -20.35 -6.53 6.45
C PRO A 461 -20.66 -5.82 7.79
N THR A 462 -20.48 -6.50 8.92
CA THR A 462 -20.85 -5.98 10.24
C THR A 462 -19.75 -5.10 10.81
N LEU A 463 -20.07 -3.84 11.11
CA LEU A 463 -19.14 -2.89 11.74
C LEU A 463 -19.02 -3.06 13.25
N VAL A 464 -20.07 -3.55 13.90
CA VAL A 464 -20.12 -3.78 15.35
C VAL A 464 -20.34 -5.27 15.60
N ARG A 465 -19.59 -5.86 16.52
CA ARG A 465 -19.72 -7.26 16.93
C ARG A 465 -19.95 -7.37 18.43
N SER A 466 -20.75 -8.35 18.81
CA SER A 466 -20.92 -8.73 20.22
C SER A 466 -19.66 -9.43 20.73
N SER A 467 -19.31 -9.22 22.00
CA SER A 467 -18.20 -9.90 22.68
C SER A 467 -18.32 -11.43 22.74
N GLN A 468 -19.53 -11.97 22.57
CA GLN A 468 -19.82 -13.40 22.57
C GLN A 468 -19.67 -14.05 21.18
N ALA A 469 -19.50 -13.25 20.12
CA ALA A 469 -19.35 -13.77 18.76
C ALA A 469 -17.89 -14.15 18.48
N TYR A 470 -17.69 -15.19 17.67
CA TYR A 470 -16.37 -15.56 17.20
C TYR A 470 -15.79 -14.49 16.26
N THR A 471 -14.53 -14.15 16.45
CA THR A 471 -13.78 -13.21 15.60
C THR A 471 -12.72 -13.96 14.82
N PRO A 472 -12.88 -14.14 13.49
CA PRO A 472 -11.87 -14.80 12.69
C PRO A 472 -10.62 -13.91 12.55
N SER A 473 -9.53 -14.48 12.06
CA SER A 473 -8.33 -13.70 11.78
C SER A 473 -8.55 -12.70 10.62
N TYR A 474 -7.70 -11.66 10.58
CA TYR A 474 -7.71 -10.70 9.49
C TYR A 474 -7.23 -11.32 8.16
N SER A 475 -7.77 -10.85 7.05
CA SER A 475 -7.17 -11.02 5.71
C SER A 475 -6.26 -9.84 5.42
N LEU A 476 -5.02 -10.13 5.06
CA LEU A 476 -4.05 -9.10 4.70
C LEU A 476 -4.49 -8.35 3.44
N THR A 477 -5.13 -9.04 2.48
CA THR A 477 -5.64 -8.39 1.27
C THR A 477 -6.80 -7.45 1.56
N LEU A 478 -7.77 -7.88 2.37
CA LEU A 478 -8.90 -7.01 2.76
C LEU A 478 -8.45 -5.83 3.60
N ARG A 479 -7.53 -6.08 4.55
CA ARG A 479 -6.99 -5.06 5.46
C ARG A 479 -6.27 -3.95 4.69
N TYR A 480 -5.39 -4.34 3.76
CA TYR A 480 -4.74 -3.40 2.85
C TYR A 480 -5.74 -2.64 1.97
N GLY A 481 -6.67 -3.36 1.33
CA GLY A 481 -7.68 -2.77 0.45
C GLY A 481 -8.51 -1.71 1.18
N LEU A 482 -9.01 -2.03 2.37
CA LEU A 482 -9.77 -1.11 3.20
C LEU A 482 -8.95 0.14 3.58
N ALA A 483 -7.74 -0.06 4.12
CA ALA A 483 -6.88 1.03 4.55
C ALA A 483 -6.53 1.96 3.38
N ALA A 484 -6.04 1.40 2.27
CA ALA A 484 -5.62 2.17 1.11
C ALA A 484 -6.80 2.92 0.46
N THR A 485 -7.99 2.31 0.37
CA THR A 485 -9.19 2.99 -0.15
C THR A 485 -9.60 4.15 0.75
N LEU A 486 -9.62 3.99 2.07
CA LEU A 486 -9.94 5.10 2.98
C LEU A 486 -8.94 6.25 2.87
N TRP A 487 -7.63 5.95 2.82
CA TRP A 487 -6.60 6.95 2.60
C TRP A 487 -6.83 7.74 1.30
N LEU A 488 -7.09 7.05 0.19
CA LEU A 488 -7.32 7.68 -1.10
C LEU A 488 -8.63 8.48 -1.14
N CYS A 489 -9.73 7.96 -0.59
CA CYS A 489 -11.01 8.64 -0.56
C CYS A 489 -10.94 9.92 0.28
N ILE A 490 -10.40 9.85 1.50
CA ILE A 490 -10.27 11.02 2.37
C ILE A 490 -9.29 12.03 1.77
N GLY A 491 -8.17 11.56 1.21
CA GLY A 491 -7.18 12.41 0.56
C GLY A 491 -7.77 13.15 -0.66
N LEU A 492 -8.55 12.46 -1.48
CA LEU A 492 -9.24 13.06 -2.64
C LEU A 492 -10.28 14.10 -2.18
N LEU A 493 -11.09 13.78 -1.16
CA LEU A 493 -12.06 14.72 -0.60
C LEU A 493 -11.36 15.97 -0.05
N GLN A 494 -10.22 15.83 0.62
CA GLN A 494 -9.42 16.96 1.07
C GLN A 494 -8.90 17.79 -0.09
N VAL A 495 -8.32 17.17 -1.13
CA VAL A 495 -7.83 17.90 -2.32
C VAL A 495 -8.97 18.68 -2.97
N ILE A 496 -10.15 18.08 -3.14
CA ILE A 496 -11.33 18.76 -3.69
C ILE A 496 -11.74 19.93 -2.78
N PHE A 497 -11.81 19.72 -1.47
CA PHE A 497 -12.17 20.75 -0.51
C PHE A 497 -11.20 21.94 -0.55
N PHE A 498 -9.89 21.68 -0.49
CA PHE A 498 -8.89 22.74 -0.49
C PHE A 498 -8.83 23.47 -1.84
N THR A 499 -8.90 22.75 -2.96
CA THR A 499 -8.84 23.37 -4.30
C THR A 499 -10.10 24.19 -4.63
N VAL A 500 -11.28 23.65 -4.35
CA VAL A 500 -12.55 24.28 -4.79
C VAL A 500 -13.03 25.32 -3.79
N PHE A 501 -12.87 25.08 -2.49
CA PHE A 501 -13.43 25.94 -1.45
C PHE A 501 -12.36 26.77 -0.75
N TYR A 502 -11.31 26.16 -0.23
CA TYR A 502 -10.34 26.87 0.60
C TYR A 502 -9.53 27.91 -0.21
N GLU A 503 -8.95 27.50 -1.34
CA GLU A 503 -8.17 28.38 -2.22
C GLU A 503 -9.01 29.54 -2.79
N HIS A 504 -10.30 29.29 -3.07
CA HIS A 504 -11.16 30.30 -3.67
C HIS A 504 -11.78 31.28 -2.67
N PHE A 505 -12.16 30.81 -1.47
CA PHE A 505 -12.91 31.62 -0.51
C PHE A 505 -12.13 32.03 0.74
N VAL A 506 -11.00 31.36 1.04
CA VAL A 506 -10.23 31.61 2.28
C VAL A 506 -8.86 32.16 1.95
N GLU A 507 -7.99 31.36 1.34
CA GLU A 507 -6.59 31.70 1.17
C GLU A 507 -5.88 30.82 0.13
N ASP A 508 -5.20 31.47 -0.82
CA ASP A 508 -4.26 30.83 -1.75
C ASP A 508 -2.84 31.34 -1.47
N LYS A 509 -2.08 30.57 -0.69
CA LYS A 509 -0.69 30.89 -0.31
C LYS A 509 0.25 31.00 -1.51
N ILE A 510 0.01 30.24 -2.58
CA ILE A 510 0.88 30.24 -3.76
C ILE A 510 0.68 31.53 -4.55
N ARG A 511 -0.58 31.94 -4.75
CA ARG A 511 -0.90 33.21 -5.42
C ARG A 511 -0.50 34.42 -4.59
N GLN A 512 -0.74 34.40 -3.27
CA GLN A 512 -0.31 35.46 -2.36
C GLN A 512 1.21 35.69 -2.41
N PHE A 513 2.01 34.63 -2.55
CA PHE A 513 3.46 34.78 -2.70
C PHE A 513 3.84 35.50 -4.01
N VAL A 514 3.14 35.22 -5.12
CA VAL A 514 3.34 35.92 -6.40
C VAL A 514 2.95 37.39 -6.29
N ASP A 515 1.80 37.67 -5.68
CA ASP A 515 1.35 39.05 -5.41
C ASP A 515 2.36 39.81 -4.56
N LEU A 516 2.88 39.15 -3.52
CA LEU A 516 3.88 39.74 -2.65
C LEU A 516 5.16 40.13 -3.39
N CYS A 517 5.64 39.27 -4.30
CA CYS A 517 6.81 39.57 -5.11
C CYS A 517 6.62 40.88 -5.88
N SER A 518 5.43 41.10 -6.45
CA SER A 518 5.11 42.32 -7.21
C SER A 518 4.98 43.59 -6.36
N ILE A 519 4.39 43.48 -5.17
CA ILE A 519 4.27 44.60 -4.23
C ILE A 519 5.64 44.95 -3.63
N SER A 520 6.50 43.95 -3.41
CA SER A 520 7.85 44.13 -2.85
C SER A 520 8.89 44.56 -3.88
N ASN A 521 8.52 44.69 -5.15
CA ASN A 521 9.42 45.02 -6.26
C ASN A 521 10.59 44.03 -6.42
N ILE A 522 10.33 42.73 -6.21
CA ILE A 522 11.34 41.65 -6.26
C ILE A 522 10.87 40.53 -7.17
N SER A 523 11.66 40.20 -8.19
CA SER A 523 11.43 38.99 -8.99
C SER A 523 12.19 37.79 -8.41
N VAL A 524 11.67 36.59 -8.64
CA VAL A 524 12.30 35.34 -8.17
C VAL A 524 12.66 34.46 -9.36
N LEU A 525 13.92 34.07 -9.47
CA LEU A 525 14.39 33.07 -10.43
C LEU A 525 14.72 31.77 -9.69
N LEU A 526 14.03 30.69 -10.05
CA LEU A 526 14.15 29.36 -9.47
C LEU A 526 14.69 28.41 -10.53
N LEU A 527 15.91 27.90 -10.41
CA LEU A 527 16.44 26.89 -11.34
C LEU A 527 16.39 25.51 -10.70
N SER A 528 15.38 24.73 -11.10
CA SER A 528 15.20 23.34 -10.66
C SER A 528 16.21 22.39 -11.32
N GLN A 529 16.67 22.76 -12.51
CA GLN A 529 17.69 22.07 -13.29
C GLN A 529 18.65 23.11 -13.88
N ARG A 530 19.73 22.67 -14.52
CA ARG A 530 20.80 23.55 -15.00
C ARG A 530 20.29 24.70 -15.89
N CYS A 531 19.48 24.38 -16.90
CA CYS A 531 18.96 25.34 -17.87
C CYS A 531 17.43 25.44 -17.83
N PHE A 532 16.78 24.91 -16.78
CA PHE A 532 15.32 24.92 -16.66
C PHE A 532 14.87 25.27 -15.26
N GLY A 533 13.77 26.03 -15.18
CA GLY A 533 13.12 26.34 -13.93
C GLY A 533 11.94 27.27 -14.09
N TYR A 534 11.79 28.20 -13.17
CA TYR A 534 10.64 29.07 -13.05
C TYR A 534 11.09 30.50 -12.79
N TYR A 535 10.36 31.46 -13.33
CA TYR A 535 10.55 32.88 -13.09
C TYR A 535 9.24 33.50 -12.64
N ILE A 536 9.30 34.19 -11.50
CA ILE A 536 8.19 34.95 -10.94
C ILE A 536 8.53 36.41 -11.15
N HIS A 537 7.75 37.08 -11.98
CA HIS A 537 7.90 38.50 -12.26
C HIS A 537 7.29 39.31 -11.12
N GLY A 538 8.14 40.08 -10.43
CA GLY A 538 7.72 40.94 -9.33
C GLY A 538 8.18 42.38 -9.48
N ARG A 539 8.39 42.88 -10.71
CA ARG A 539 8.68 44.30 -10.91
C ARG A 539 7.40 45.10 -10.65
N SER A 540 7.46 46.03 -9.71
CA SER A 540 6.29 46.85 -9.36
C SER A 540 5.93 47.79 -10.49
N VAL A 541 4.63 47.92 -10.77
CA VAL A 541 4.08 48.87 -11.75
C VAL A 541 4.29 50.33 -11.34
N HIS A 542 4.53 50.58 -10.05
CA HIS A 542 4.80 51.89 -9.48
C HIS A 542 6.30 52.26 -9.51
N GLY A 543 7.17 51.33 -9.89
CA GLY A 543 8.62 51.51 -10.00
C GLY A 543 9.40 51.51 -8.68
N HIS A 544 8.72 51.73 -7.55
CA HIS A 544 9.29 51.74 -6.20
C HIS A 544 8.35 51.05 -5.21
N ALA A 545 8.92 50.27 -4.28
CA ALA A 545 8.16 49.61 -3.21
C ALA A 545 8.37 50.25 -1.83
N ASP A 546 9.56 50.82 -1.56
CA ASP A 546 9.89 51.47 -0.29
C ASP A 546 9.22 52.85 -0.18
N THR A 547 7.93 52.83 0.14
CA THR A 547 7.04 54.00 0.20
C THR A 547 6.40 54.14 1.59
N ASN A 548 5.88 55.32 1.90
CA ASN A 548 5.15 55.52 3.15
C ASN A 548 3.72 54.93 3.06
N MET A 549 3.02 54.83 4.18
CA MET A 549 1.68 54.22 4.23
C MET A 549 0.67 54.92 3.31
N GLU A 550 0.76 56.24 3.16
CA GLU A 550 -0.15 57.03 2.33
C GLU A 550 0.07 56.74 0.84
N GLU A 551 1.33 56.75 0.39
CA GLU A 551 1.74 56.45 -0.97
C GLU A 551 1.40 54.99 -1.34
N MET A 552 1.63 54.04 -0.43
CA MET A 552 1.24 52.64 -0.63
C MET A 552 -0.28 52.49 -0.81
N ASN A 553 -1.08 53.16 0.03
CA ASN A 553 -2.54 53.10 -0.11
C ASN A 553 -3.03 53.75 -1.41
N ASN A 554 -2.41 54.85 -1.82
CA ASN A 554 -2.71 55.49 -3.11
C ASN A 554 -2.33 54.60 -4.30
N ASN A 555 -1.21 53.88 -4.23
CA ASN A 555 -0.80 52.91 -5.24
C ASN A 555 -1.82 51.78 -5.37
N LEU A 556 -2.22 51.17 -4.24
CA LEU A 556 -3.25 50.12 -4.22
C LEU A 556 -4.60 50.59 -4.77
N LYS A 557 -5.02 51.82 -4.45
CA LYS A 557 -6.23 52.42 -5.03
C LYS A 557 -6.14 52.57 -6.54
N ARG A 558 -4.99 53.04 -7.04
CA ARG A 558 -4.76 53.19 -8.49
C ARG A 558 -4.77 51.83 -9.21
N GLU A 559 -4.25 50.78 -8.58
CA GLU A 559 -4.36 49.42 -9.11
C GLU A 559 -5.83 48.95 -9.14
N ALA A 560 -6.58 49.15 -8.06
CA ALA A 560 -8.00 48.78 -7.98
C ALA A 560 -8.86 49.51 -9.02
N GLU A 561 -8.55 50.78 -9.30
CA GLU A 561 -9.22 51.61 -10.30
C GLU A 561 -8.65 51.40 -11.73
N SER A 562 -7.69 50.49 -11.93
CA SER A 562 -7.01 50.25 -13.22
C SER A 562 -6.36 51.50 -13.84
N LEU A 563 -5.87 52.41 -13.00
CA LEU A 563 -5.19 53.67 -13.37
C LEU A 563 -3.65 53.51 -13.54
N CYS A 564 -3.18 52.28 -13.63
CA CYS A 564 -1.78 51.91 -13.86
C CYS A 564 -1.69 50.71 -14.83
N GLY A 565 -0.48 50.41 -15.29
CA GLY A 565 -0.24 49.22 -16.08
C GLY A 565 -0.54 47.93 -15.29
N GLN A 566 -0.76 46.84 -16.02
CA GLN A 566 -0.91 45.51 -15.45
C GLN A 566 0.42 44.95 -14.92
N ARG A 567 0.34 44.00 -13.97
CA ARG A 567 1.52 43.49 -13.23
C ARG A 567 2.37 42.46 -13.99
N GLY A 568 1.96 42.03 -15.18
CA GLY A 568 2.66 41.00 -15.94
C GLY A 568 3.96 41.48 -16.60
N LEU A 569 4.76 40.52 -17.07
CA LEU A 569 6.07 40.79 -17.69
C LEU A 569 5.93 41.53 -19.04
N LEU A 570 4.92 41.15 -19.84
CA LEU A 570 4.63 41.80 -21.10
C LEU A 570 3.66 42.97 -20.88
N PRO A 571 3.77 44.06 -21.67
CA PRO A 571 2.87 45.19 -21.54
C PRO A 571 1.41 44.74 -21.77
N ASN A 572 0.50 45.20 -20.91
CA ASN A 572 -0.93 44.85 -20.91
C ASN A 572 -1.22 43.35 -20.72
N THR A 573 -0.41 42.67 -19.90
CA THR A 573 -0.70 41.31 -19.45
C THR A 573 -0.67 41.24 -17.93
N ASP A 574 -1.46 40.33 -17.34
CA ASP A 574 -1.47 40.05 -15.90
C ASP A 574 -0.63 38.80 -15.53
N VAL A 575 0.01 38.15 -16.50
CA VAL A 575 0.76 36.91 -16.27
C VAL A 575 2.12 37.23 -15.64
N GLN A 576 2.30 36.76 -14.41
CA GLN A 576 3.51 36.99 -13.62
C GLN A 576 4.42 35.75 -13.51
N THR A 577 3.87 34.56 -13.69
CA THR A 577 4.62 33.30 -13.55
C THR A 577 4.96 32.69 -14.89
N PHE A 578 6.21 32.22 -15.01
CA PHE A 578 6.76 31.66 -16.24
C PHE A 578 7.58 30.40 -15.96
N GLN A 579 7.50 29.40 -16.84
CA GLN A 579 8.50 28.34 -16.89
C GLN A 579 9.61 28.75 -17.84
N VAL A 580 10.86 28.67 -17.41
CA VAL A 580 11.98 29.22 -18.16
C VAL A 580 12.93 28.14 -18.62
N SER A 581 13.24 28.16 -19.91
CA SER A 581 14.30 27.37 -20.55
C SER A 581 15.41 28.31 -21.02
N LEU A 582 16.56 28.25 -20.35
CA LEU A 582 17.71 29.13 -20.59
C LEU A 582 18.64 28.57 -21.67
N THR A 583 19.29 29.45 -22.42
CA THR A 583 20.40 29.03 -23.32
C THR A 583 21.65 28.66 -22.53
N ASN A 584 22.49 27.79 -23.12
CA ASN A 584 23.80 27.43 -22.53
C ASN A 584 24.72 28.64 -22.32
N ARG A 585 24.62 29.67 -23.18
CA ARG A 585 25.38 30.91 -23.05
C ARG A 585 24.98 31.69 -21.80
N LEU A 586 23.67 31.93 -21.63
CA LEU A 586 23.12 32.62 -20.47
C LEU A 586 23.47 31.89 -19.17
N ARG A 587 23.32 30.56 -19.15
CA ARG A 587 23.67 29.75 -17.98
C ARG A 587 25.17 29.78 -17.66
N SER A 588 26.04 29.76 -18.66
CA SER A 588 27.49 29.81 -18.43
C SER A 588 27.93 31.15 -17.80
N GLN A 589 27.31 32.27 -18.20
CA GLN A 589 27.55 33.56 -17.56
C GLN A 589 27.01 33.59 -16.13
N TYR A 590 25.81 33.05 -15.90
CA TYR A 590 25.26 32.89 -14.56
C TYR A 590 26.21 32.10 -13.64
N ASP A 591 26.70 30.94 -14.10
CA ASP A 591 27.64 30.11 -13.34
C ASP A 591 28.96 30.85 -13.06
N ARG A 592 29.48 31.61 -14.01
CA ARG A 592 30.72 32.40 -13.86
C ARG A 592 30.59 33.49 -12.79
N ILE A 593 29.47 34.20 -12.73
CA ILE A 593 29.21 35.23 -11.71
C ILE A 593 29.02 34.57 -10.33
N ARG A 594 28.49 33.34 -10.30
CA ARG A 594 28.21 32.58 -9.08
C ARG A 594 29.42 31.83 -8.52
N GLU A 595 30.40 31.46 -9.33
CA GLU A 595 31.57 30.68 -8.93
C GLU A 595 32.34 31.23 -7.71
N PRO A 596 32.60 32.56 -7.60
CA PRO A 596 33.25 33.15 -6.42
C PRO A 596 32.45 32.95 -5.12
N LEU A 597 31.11 32.92 -5.20
CA LEU A 597 30.22 32.70 -4.06
C LEU A 597 30.26 31.25 -3.57
N SER A 598 30.59 30.29 -4.46
CA SER A 598 30.54 28.86 -4.16
C SER A 598 31.84 28.28 -3.56
N ARG A 599 33.00 28.93 -3.76
CA ARG A 599 34.32 28.42 -3.29
C ARG A 599 34.51 28.45 -1.76
N ARG A 600 33.53 28.91 -1.00
CA ARG A 600 33.52 28.99 0.48
C ARG A 600 33.51 27.63 1.20
N ASN A 601 33.15 26.53 0.53
CA ASN A 601 32.94 25.21 1.17
C ASN A 601 34.10 24.19 0.96
N GLY A 602 35.22 24.58 0.36
CA GLY A 602 36.39 23.72 0.18
C GLY A 602 37.42 23.86 1.32
N PRO A 603 38.25 22.83 1.60
CA PRO A 603 39.27 22.92 2.64
C PRO A 603 40.29 24.03 2.32
N SER A 604 40.35 25.00 3.22
CA SER A 604 41.17 26.20 3.20
C SER A 604 42.66 25.87 3.31
N ARG A 605 43.33 25.50 2.20
CA ARG A 605 44.78 25.28 2.24
C ARG A 605 45.65 26.19 1.37
N LEU A 606 45.08 27.05 0.53
CA LEU A 606 45.88 27.98 -0.28
C LEU A 606 45.09 29.26 -0.62
N ILE A 607 44.75 30.09 0.38
CA ILE A 607 44.29 31.46 0.13
C ILE A 607 45.23 32.40 0.87
N ASP A 608 45.99 33.18 0.12
CA ASP A 608 46.83 34.27 0.61
C ASP A 608 46.03 35.21 1.50
N ALA A 609 46.58 35.53 2.67
CA ALA A 609 45.96 36.32 3.72
C ALA A 609 45.81 37.83 3.40
N SER A 610 45.77 38.24 2.13
CA SER A 610 45.88 39.64 1.69
C SER A 610 44.82 40.13 0.71
N THR A 611 43.76 39.38 0.43
CA THR A 611 42.72 39.79 -0.56
C THR A 611 41.30 39.84 0.03
N ALA A 612 40.80 41.06 0.20
CA ALA A 612 39.39 41.50 0.37
C ALA A 612 38.54 40.85 1.49
N ASN A 613 37.75 41.68 2.20
CA ASN A 613 36.74 41.19 3.13
C ASN A 613 35.76 40.26 2.37
N PRO A 614 35.58 38.99 2.80
CA PRO A 614 34.72 38.03 2.09
C PRO A 614 33.26 38.48 1.98
N PHE A 615 32.80 39.30 2.95
CA PHE A 615 31.49 39.94 2.91
C PHE A 615 31.34 40.94 1.75
N GLU A 616 32.40 41.70 1.46
CA GLU A 616 32.40 42.71 0.41
C GLU A 616 32.41 42.06 -0.98
N GLN A 617 33.14 40.95 -1.13
CA GLN A 617 33.15 40.15 -2.35
C GLN A 617 31.76 39.54 -2.65
N ASN A 618 31.05 39.05 -1.62
CA ASN A 618 29.70 38.49 -1.78
C ASN A 618 28.69 39.56 -2.19
N THR A 619 28.76 40.73 -1.56
CA THR A 619 27.87 41.86 -1.86
C THR A 619 28.08 42.34 -3.30
N ARG A 620 29.34 42.45 -3.74
CA ARG A 620 29.68 42.78 -5.14
C ARG A 620 29.14 41.75 -6.13
N ALA A 621 29.34 40.46 -5.86
CA ALA A 621 28.84 39.38 -6.72
C ALA A 621 27.30 39.36 -6.80
N TYR A 622 26.60 39.63 -5.68
CA TYR A 622 25.14 39.78 -5.68
C TYR A 622 24.69 40.95 -6.55
N HIS A 623 25.30 42.14 -6.41
CA HIS A 623 24.96 43.29 -7.24
C HIS A 623 25.28 43.07 -8.72
N THR A 624 26.39 42.40 -9.03
CA THR A 624 26.72 42.01 -10.42
C THR A 624 25.68 41.05 -10.99
N MET A 625 25.25 40.05 -10.22
CA MET A 625 24.20 39.12 -10.63
C MET A 625 22.85 39.81 -10.80
N ASN A 626 22.47 40.69 -9.87
CA ASN A 626 21.22 41.44 -9.91
C ASN A 626 21.16 42.34 -11.16
N HIS A 627 22.24 43.07 -11.43
CA HIS A 627 22.35 43.91 -12.63
C HIS A 627 22.32 43.06 -13.90
N PHE A 628 23.04 41.93 -13.94
CA PHE A 628 23.06 41.03 -15.09
C PHE A 628 21.68 40.44 -15.40
N LEU A 629 20.97 39.91 -14.39
CA LEU A 629 19.64 39.36 -14.61
C LEU A 629 18.61 40.46 -14.96
N GLY A 630 18.71 41.62 -14.32
CA GLY A 630 17.89 42.79 -14.68
C GLY A 630 18.09 43.22 -16.14
N SER A 631 19.34 43.28 -16.61
CA SER A 631 19.65 43.65 -18.00
C SER A 631 19.19 42.62 -19.02
N ILE A 632 19.16 41.33 -18.67
CA ILE A 632 18.58 40.28 -19.52
C ILE A 632 17.07 40.44 -19.65
N ILE A 633 16.37 40.70 -18.55
CA ILE A 633 14.92 40.91 -18.56
C ILE A 633 14.54 42.19 -19.33
N ASP A 634 15.36 43.24 -19.24
CA ASP A 634 15.23 44.49 -20.00
C ASP A 634 15.69 44.39 -21.48
N HIS A 635 15.97 43.18 -22.00
CA HIS A 635 16.42 42.93 -23.38
C HIS A 635 17.72 43.68 -23.79
N ALA A 636 18.59 44.01 -22.82
CA ALA A 636 19.80 44.81 -23.07
C ALA A 636 20.93 44.03 -23.78
N HIS A 637 20.84 42.69 -23.81
CA HIS A 637 21.83 41.81 -24.44
C HIS A 637 21.19 40.99 -25.57
N PRO A 638 21.31 41.43 -26.85
CA PRO A 638 20.71 40.73 -27.99
C PRO A 638 21.15 39.26 -28.11
N ASP A 639 22.39 38.97 -27.72
CA ASP A 639 23.01 37.64 -27.84
C ASP A 639 22.52 36.63 -26.79
N MET A 640 21.83 37.10 -25.74
CA MET A 640 21.30 36.31 -24.62
C MET A 640 19.81 36.62 -24.36
N ASP A 641 19.13 37.06 -25.41
CA ASP A 641 17.74 37.49 -25.37
C ASP A 641 16.77 36.33 -25.11
N TYR A 642 15.52 36.66 -24.74
CA TYR A 642 14.46 35.69 -24.51
C TYR A 642 13.19 36.02 -25.30
N ILE A 643 12.37 34.98 -25.52
CA ILE A 643 11.04 35.09 -26.11
C ILE A 643 9.99 34.56 -25.14
N VAL A 644 8.82 35.18 -25.12
CA VAL A 644 7.66 34.71 -24.37
C VAL A 644 6.74 33.92 -25.30
N LYS A 645 6.31 32.73 -24.89
CA LYS A 645 5.48 31.84 -25.71
C LYS A 645 4.53 30.99 -24.85
N ASP A 646 3.42 30.55 -25.41
CA ASP A 646 2.58 29.52 -24.78
C ASP A 646 3.07 28.10 -25.07
N LYS A 647 2.99 27.23 -24.06
CA LYS A 647 3.15 25.79 -24.26
C LYS A 647 1.99 25.22 -25.08
N LEU A 648 2.33 24.35 -26.03
CA LEU A 648 1.35 23.54 -26.74
C LEU A 648 0.65 22.59 -25.77
N MET A 649 -0.58 22.21 -26.08
CA MET A 649 -1.39 21.30 -25.25
C MET A 649 -0.65 19.97 -24.96
N PHE A 650 -0.01 19.38 -25.97
CA PHE A 650 0.80 18.17 -25.78
C PHE A 650 2.05 18.38 -24.92
N GLU A 651 2.70 19.55 -24.99
CA GLU A 651 3.83 19.89 -24.12
C GLU A 651 3.39 20.01 -22.66
N ARG A 652 2.16 20.52 -22.42
CA ARG A 652 1.55 20.59 -21.09
C ARG A 652 1.22 19.20 -20.53
N VAL A 653 0.63 18.31 -21.34
CA VAL A 653 0.22 16.96 -20.90
C VAL A 653 1.43 16.05 -20.66
N ILE A 654 2.40 16.04 -21.57
CA ILE A 654 3.59 15.17 -21.48
C ILE A 654 4.60 15.74 -20.47
N GLY A 655 4.56 17.06 -20.22
CA GLY A 655 5.55 17.73 -19.38
C GLY A 655 6.93 17.78 -20.05
N MET A 656 6.96 17.88 -21.38
CA MET A 656 8.18 17.97 -22.19
C MET A 656 8.03 19.10 -23.21
N GLU A 657 9.00 20.01 -23.24
CA GLU A 657 9.08 21.08 -24.23
C GLU A 657 9.57 20.52 -25.56
N PHE A 658 8.92 20.78 -26.69
CA PHE A 658 9.37 20.30 -28.01
C PHE A 658 10.44 21.18 -28.64
N LEU A 659 10.50 22.46 -28.27
CA LEU A 659 11.52 23.40 -28.74
C LEU A 659 12.75 23.43 -27.83
N GLU A 660 13.94 23.34 -28.42
CA GLU A 660 15.19 23.56 -27.69
C GLU A 660 15.62 25.03 -27.79
N PRO A 661 16.04 25.67 -26.67
CA PRO A 661 16.51 27.05 -26.67
C PRO A 661 17.93 27.13 -27.25
N SER A 662 18.05 27.09 -28.59
CA SER A 662 19.33 27.18 -29.29
C SER A 662 19.83 28.62 -29.43
N GLU A 663 18.96 29.52 -29.88
CA GLU A 663 19.31 30.93 -30.16
C GLU A 663 18.89 31.88 -29.03
N LYS A 664 17.64 31.78 -28.57
CA LYS A 664 17.07 32.61 -27.49
C LYS A 664 16.52 31.74 -26.37
N SER A 665 16.53 32.28 -25.15
CA SER A 665 15.87 31.63 -24.01
C SER A 665 14.35 31.71 -24.19
N ILE A 666 13.60 30.77 -23.61
CA ILE A 666 12.15 30.69 -23.79
C ILE A 666 11.47 30.80 -22.43
N PHE A 667 10.53 31.74 -22.33
CA PHE A 667 9.69 31.98 -21.16
C PHE A 667 8.28 31.51 -21.53
N TYR A 668 7.85 30.42 -20.92
CA TYR A 668 6.52 29.87 -21.14
C TYR A 668 5.53 30.48 -20.16
N ASN A 669 4.43 31.07 -20.65
CA ASN A 669 3.36 31.56 -19.78
C ASN A 669 2.83 30.43 -18.89
N ASP A 670 2.70 30.68 -17.59
CA ASP A 670 2.31 29.69 -16.59
C ASP A 670 1.23 30.24 -15.67
N GLU A 671 -0.03 30.13 -16.07
CA GLU A 671 -1.18 30.54 -15.26
C GLU A 671 -1.45 29.58 -14.08
N ALA A 672 -0.90 28.36 -14.11
CA ALA A 672 -1.17 27.32 -13.12
C ALA A 672 -0.20 27.33 -11.92
N HIS A 673 0.70 28.31 -11.85
CA HIS A 673 1.72 28.44 -10.80
C HIS A 673 2.55 27.14 -10.60
N SER A 674 3.04 26.58 -11.71
CA SER A 674 3.80 25.33 -11.75
C SER A 674 5.14 25.36 -10.98
N PHE A 675 5.60 26.54 -10.56
CA PHE A 675 6.74 26.65 -9.63
C PHE A 675 6.51 25.92 -8.30
N SER A 676 5.25 25.65 -7.96
CA SER A 676 4.85 24.81 -6.82
C SER A 676 5.41 23.38 -6.89
N ASP A 677 5.89 22.90 -8.05
CA ASP A 677 6.61 21.63 -8.22
C ASP A 677 7.93 21.56 -7.41
N VAL A 678 8.51 22.72 -7.07
CA VAL A 678 9.69 22.83 -6.19
C VAL A 678 9.33 22.69 -4.70
N LEU A 679 8.03 22.82 -4.39
CA LEU A 679 7.49 22.78 -3.04
C LEU A 679 6.80 21.43 -2.78
N PHE A 680 6.44 21.16 -1.53
CA PHE A 680 5.58 20.02 -1.20
C PHE A 680 4.19 20.16 -1.85
N TYR A 681 3.69 21.38 -1.96
CA TYR A 681 2.38 21.71 -2.53
C TYR A 681 2.12 21.08 -3.91
N GLY A 682 3.04 21.22 -4.88
CA GLY A 682 2.90 20.64 -6.22
C GLY A 682 3.07 19.12 -6.28
N ASN A 683 3.50 18.48 -5.19
CA ASN A 683 3.84 17.06 -5.15
C ASN A 683 2.94 16.23 -4.23
N GLU A 684 1.75 16.74 -3.91
CA GLU A 684 0.81 16.13 -2.96
C GLU A 684 0.51 14.65 -3.26
N ALA A 685 0.28 14.30 -4.54
CA ALA A 685 0.02 12.90 -4.92
C ALA A 685 1.18 11.95 -4.57
N THR A 686 2.43 12.41 -4.68
CA THR A 686 3.59 11.58 -4.32
C THR A 686 3.68 11.39 -2.81
N LEU A 687 3.44 12.47 -2.05
CA LEU A 687 3.45 12.45 -0.58
C LEU A 687 2.31 11.58 -0.03
N LEU A 688 1.09 11.72 -0.55
CA LEU A 688 -0.07 10.94 -0.14
C LEU A 688 0.12 9.44 -0.39
N ILE A 689 0.62 9.05 -1.59
CA ILE A 689 0.89 7.64 -1.90
C ILE A 689 2.00 7.08 -0.98
N PHE A 690 3.04 7.87 -0.71
CA PHE A 690 4.10 7.46 0.21
C PHE A 690 3.59 7.24 1.63
N ASP A 691 2.82 8.19 2.17
CA ASP A 691 2.21 8.06 3.50
C ASP A 691 1.23 6.88 3.59
N THR A 692 0.44 6.66 2.54
CA THR A 692 -0.50 5.52 2.43
C THR A 692 0.25 4.19 2.44
N LEU A 693 1.31 4.05 1.63
CA LEU A 693 2.12 2.85 1.56
C LEU A 693 2.86 2.60 2.89
N PHE A 694 3.41 3.63 3.52
CA PHE A 694 4.07 3.51 4.82
C PHE A 694 3.08 3.03 5.89
N PHE A 695 1.90 3.66 5.98
CA PHE A 695 0.83 3.23 6.89
C PHE A 695 0.48 1.75 6.66
N CYS A 696 0.22 1.38 5.40
CA CYS A 696 -0.16 0.01 5.04
C CYS A 696 0.93 -1.03 5.34
N VAL A 697 2.21 -0.74 5.08
CA VAL A 697 3.31 -1.68 5.36
C VAL A 697 3.46 -1.91 6.86
N VAL A 698 3.38 -0.84 7.66
CA VAL A 698 3.42 -0.95 9.13
C VAL A 698 2.22 -1.74 9.64
N ASP A 699 1.03 -1.49 9.11
CA ASP A 699 -0.18 -2.23 9.49
C ASP A 699 -0.10 -3.71 9.10
N LEU A 700 0.39 -4.04 7.91
CA LEU A 700 0.55 -5.44 7.49
C LEU A 700 1.55 -6.20 8.36
N GLY A 701 2.60 -5.54 8.85
CA GLY A 701 3.60 -6.15 9.73
C GLY A 701 3.15 -6.26 11.19
N SER A 702 2.40 -5.27 11.70
CA SER A 702 2.00 -5.20 13.12
C SER A 702 0.57 -5.64 13.41
N GLN A 703 -0.28 -5.71 12.38
CA GLN A 703 -1.73 -5.88 12.47
C GLN A 703 -2.41 -4.88 13.42
N SER A 704 -1.87 -3.65 13.49
CA SER A 704 -2.41 -2.57 14.32
C SER A 704 -2.49 -1.25 13.52
N PHE A 705 -3.72 -0.78 13.28
CA PHE A 705 -3.95 0.51 12.61
C PHE A 705 -3.51 1.69 13.48
N VAL A 706 -3.62 1.56 14.81
CA VAL A 706 -3.18 2.57 15.77
C VAL A 706 -1.66 2.75 15.69
N LEU A 707 -0.90 1.65 15.72
CA LEU A 707 0.56 1.73 15.61
C LEU A 707 0.98 2.31 14.26
N ALA A 708 0.32 1.88 13.17
CA ALA A 708 0.53 2.45 11.84
C ALA A 708 0.29 3.96 11.81
N ALA A 709 -0.82 4.44 12.40
CA ALA A 709 -1.14 5.87 12.46
C ALA A 709 -0.08 6.68 13.21
N VAL A 710 0.37 6.20 14.38
CA VAL A 710 1.40 6.86 15.19
C VAL A 710 2.72 6.95 14.42
N LEU A 711 3.16 5.84 13.82
CA LEU A 711 4.40 5.82 13.07
C LEU A 711 4.32 6.69 11.80
N THR A 712 3.19 6.70 11.09
CA THR A 712 3.00 7.58 9.93
C THR A 712 3.04 9.05 10.33
N TYR A 713 2.46 9.41 11.47
CA TYR A 713 2.54 10.78 12.00
C TYR A 713 3.98 11.20 12.30
N VAL A 714 4.74 10.32 12.99
CA VAL A 714 6.17 10.55 13.27
C VAL A 714 6.97 10.69 11.97
N GLN A 715 6.71 9.83 10.99
CA GLN A 715 7.34 9.89 9.66
C GLN A 715 7.05 11.23 8.96
N GLN A 716 5.80 11.69 8.95
CA GLN A 716 5.43 13.00 8.37
C GLN A 716 6.15 14.16 9.08
N MET A 717 6.21 14.12 10.42
CA MET A 717 6.92 15.14 11.21
C MET A 717 8.41 15.18 10.88
N ILE A 718 9.07 14.02 10.83
CA ILE A 718 10.50 13.92 10.50
C ILE A 718 10.79 14.51 9.11
N PHE A 719 10.02 14.13 8.09
CA PHE A 719 10.26 14.63 6.73
C PHE A 719 9.94 16.13 6.58
N ARG A 720 8.96 16.65 7.32
CA ARG A 720 8.72 18.10 7.40
C ARG A 720 9.92 18.83 8.01
N LEU A 721 10.47 18.31 9.12
CA LEU A 721 11.66 18.88 9.76
C LEU A 721 12.88 18.84 8.84
N ILE A 722 13.12 17.72 8.15
CA ILE A 722 14.19 17.58 7.16
C ILE A 722 14.01 18.62 6.04
N ARG A 723 12.81 18.74 5.47
CA ARG A 723 12.55 19.69 4.39
C ARG A 723 12.77 21.14 4.81
N ASN A 724 12.30 21.51 6.00
CA ASN A 724 12.47 22.86 6.55
C ASN A 724 13.94 23.17 6.83
N PHE A 725 14.66 22.25 7.48
CA PHE A 725 16.06 22.44 7.84
C PHE A 725 16.96 22.58 6.60
N PHE A 726 16.91 21.62 5.69
CA PHE A 726 17.74 21.67 4.48
C PHE A 726 17.27 22.75 3.49
N GLY A 727 15.96 23.02 3.45
CA GLY A 727 15.37 24.10 2.66
C GLY A 727 15.84 25.48 3.08
N ARG A 728 15.78 25.79 4.38
CA ARG A 728 16.30 27.03 4.98
C ARG A 728 17.79 27.18 4.72
N LYS A 729 18.57 26.13 4.96
CA LYS A 729 20.02 26.14 4.70
C LYS A 729 20.35 26.39 3.23
N ASN A 730 19.61 25.78 2.31
CA ASN A 730 19.76 26.04 0.89
C ASN A 730 19.41 27.49 0.56
N LEU A 731 18.29 28.02 1.07
CA LEU A 731 17.87 29.39 0.82
C LEU A 731 18.95 30.41 1.25
N VAL A 732 19.50 30.28 2.46
CA VAL A 732 20.61 31.11 2.97
C VAL A 732 21.81 31.07 2.03
N ASN A 733 22.23 29.86 1.65
CA ASN A 733 23.39 29.67 0.77
C ASN A 733 23.16 30.23 -0.63
N LYS A 734 21.93 30.20 -1.14
CA LYS A 734 21.62 30.59 -2.52
C LYS A 734 21.29 32.08 -2.68
N THR A 735 20.68 32.70 -1.67
CA THR A 735 20.18 34.09 -1.71
C THR A 735 21.05 35.08 -0.93
N LEU A 736 22.08 34.62 -0.20
CA LEU A 736 22.95 35.44 0.67
C LEU A 736 22.22 36.14 1.83
N VAL A 737 20.95 35.79 2.06
CA VAL A 737 20.17 36.21 3.23
C VAL A 737 20.72 35.57 4.49
N ASP A 738 20.88 36.34 5.57
CA ASP A 738 21.33 35.79 6.86
C ASP A 738 20.24 34.90 7.46
N GLU A 739 20.65 33.74 7.96
CA GLU A 739 19.77 32.72 8.51
C GLU A 739 18.89 33.25 9.65
N ARG A 740 19.33 34.26 10.40
CA ARG A 740 18.57 34.84 11.53
C ARG A 740 17.27 35.52 11.11
N PHE A 741 17.15 35.93 9.84
CA PHE A 741 15.95 36.57 9.30
C PHE A 741 14.95 35.59 8.69
N LEU A 742 15.30 34.30 8.60
CA LEU A 742 14.39 33.25 8.16
C LEU A 742 13.76 32.62 9.40
N ILE A 743 12.46 32.79 9.58
CA ILE A 743 11.72 32.26 10.73
C ILE A 743 11.11 30.90 10.38
#